data_AF-A0A368CJD8-F1
#
_entry.id   AF-A0A368CJD8-F1
#
_cell.length_a   1.000
_cell.length_b   1.000
_cell.length_c   1.000
_cell.angle_alpha   90.00
_cell.angle_beta   90.00
_cell.angle_gamma   90.00
#
_symmetry.space_group_name_H-M   'P 1'
#
loop_
_entity.id
_entity.type
_entity.pdbx_description
1 polymer ?
#
loop_
_entity_poly.entity_id
_entity_poly.type
_entity_poly.pdbx_seq_one_letter_code
_entity_poly.pdbx_strand_id
1 'polypeptide(L)'
;MAAGPDQLLQGWIETFSAEREMDLLPHLRRQDGQLGLHHPWGARHRPDWEARGLLIWPRGGQTVTLSHQLQCPARWQQRGNRGRARLALRWWAEAAELRCNGAVVHRGDLFDAACRWELPSSFWQGELLTLELELMSPRHDDGALLLARVEREPSQADDPDGMLLLAPLRQLLSGSDALLTEALLQVLHQGPNHPQAHEQLHEALRDLPRPAPLHLVAHAHLDLAWLWPVADTWQAAERTFHSVLQLMDTHPELRFGHSTPALYHWLQQHRPTLFAAISNAMAAGRWEALNGPWVETDCTLVGSASLLRQFLEGQHYSHQALPRDDHNLAWLPDSFGFSQGLPAVCQASGVAWFITHKLFWNADQPFPHRLFRWRHPSGEEVLALMSAPIGTDGDPIAMADYSRQWQQATGIEQGLWLPGVGDHGGGPSREMLDQLALWQDQPLSAPRRFSSVRRYLQELEPLAAQLPLWRDELYLELHRACPTSRPDQKRHNRSLERLLLEADLVEALAGRRPSGREEWRNLLFQQFHDILPGTSVPEVFEQAEAQWRRARRRSRSRRDAGLAALIPLRAGPSSSWWVGQLLPAPASQQLVRLPQPQPGLQWCSADGVLHHQRASTGGCWLQLPMPSHGVMLQRLSQQPMALPTTRPSGAVQLRPCDGGGWWLQNNHLRARLGATGVLQLQGSQGEGWGDELLAEPLAWRRFADRGEFWDAWDLASDYREKPLDFSWQQEPEVIEDGPLCSQLRWRGACGGSAVQLSVRLQADRPWLELIISADWRQVHELWRCELNLASPGGFWASDAPGGVHERPNQPRTDRERSRWEVAAISWLCGGQATRALALLLDGPQGVSGHDGRLGVSLLRGATWPDPGADSGWQRLRLGLMPAPGGWWQADVPSQARAFRQPLWRHPAAEGEPCCQELLPWHDQRQQWLGFRADQDGDDALRCSLQNISPGRSQWPQATGPWSLSSVDWTALRPQSS
;
A
#
# COMPACT_ATOMS: atom_id res chain seq x y z
N MET A 1 -11.20 -33.24 -46.25
CA MET A 1 -10.40 -32.19 -45.59
C MET A 1 -9.76 -32.85 -44.38
N ALA A 2 -8.42 -32.90 -44.30
CA ALA A 2 -7.74 -33.46 -43.13
C ALA A 2 -8.09 -32.60 -41.90
N ALA A 3 -8.29 -33.24 -40.75
CA ALA A 3 -8.57 -32.53 -39.50
C ALA A 3 -7.41 -31.57 -39.18
N GLY A 4 -7.71 -30.35 -38.74
CA GLY A 4 -6.69 -29.40 -38.30
C GLY A 4 -5.99 -29.91 -37.02
N PRO A 5 -4.78 -29.40 -36.70
CA PRO A 5 -4.02 -29.85 -35.53
C PRO A 5 -4.80 -29.75 -34.21
N ASP A 6 -5.54 -28.66 -34.00
CA ASP A 6 -6.40 -28.49 -32.82
C ASP A 6 -7.46 -29.56 -32.70
N GLN A 7 -8.07 -29.95 -33.83
CA GLN A 7 -9.09 -30.99 -33.86
C GLN A 7 -8.50 -32.37 -33.56
N LEU A 8 -7.27 -32.63 -34.02
CA LEU A 8 -6.53 -33.84 -33.65
C LEU A 8 -6.22 -33.84 -32.15
N LEU A 9 -5.61 -32.77 -31.64
CA LEU A 9 -5.30 -32.62 -30.21
C LEU A 9 -6.53 -32.78 -29.33
N GLN A 10 -7.65 -32.18 -29.72
CA GLN A 10 -8.93 -32.31 -29.00
C GLN A 10 -9.38 -33.77 -28.90
N GLY A 11 -9.32 -34.53 -30.00
CA GLY A 11 -9.66 -35.95 -30.00
C GLY A 11 -8.74 -36.81 -29.11
N TRP A 12 -7.45 -36.47 -29.05
CA TRP A 12 -6.51 -37.07 -28.10
C TRP A 12 -6.87 -36.67 -26.66
N ILE A 13 -7.06 -35.39 -26.36
CA ILE A 13 -7.42 -34.88 -25.04
C ILE A 13 -8.69 -35.54 -24.51
N GLU A 14 -9.74 -35.67 -25.32
CA GLU A 14 -10.99 -36.33 -24.93
C GLU A 14 -10.77 -37.80 -24.54
N THR A 15 -9.97 -38.52 -25.32
CA THR A 15 -9.66 -39.93 -25.07
C THR A 15 -8.86 -40.10 -23.78
N PHE A 16 -7.77 -39.34 -23.61
CA PHE A 16 -6.92 -39.42 -22.43
C PHE A 16 -7.59 -38.86 -21.17
N SER A 17 -8.44 -37.84 -21.31
CA SER A 17 -9.22 -37.31 -20.19
C SER A 17 -10.17 -38.37 -19.63
N ALA A 18 -10.81 -39.17 -20.47
CA ALA A 18 -11.65 -40.28 -20.03
C ALA A 18 -10.86 -41.38 -19.29
N GLU A 19 -9.61 -41.60 -19.66
CA GLU A 19 -8.72 -42.61 -19.05
C GLU A 19 -8.06 -42.14 -17.75
N ARG A 20 -7.98 -40.82 -17.54
CA ARG A 20 -7.28 -40.19 -16.40
C ARG A 20 -8.20 -39.57 -15.37
N GLU A 21 -9.24 -38.87 -15.79
CA GLU A 21 -10.03 -37.99 -14.92
C GLU A 21 -11.52 -38.34 -14.95
N MET A 22 -12.20 -38.18 -13.82
CA MET A 22 -13.66 -38.21 -13.70
C MET A 22 -14.12 -36.94 -12.99
N ASP A 23 -14.78 -36.04 -13.72
CA ASP A 23 -15.39 -34.85 -13.12
C ASP A 23 -16.60 -35.26 -12.25
N LEU A 24 -16.60 -34.80 -10.99
CA LEU A 24 -17.66 -35.07 -10.04
C LEU A 24 -18.59 -33.87 -9.84
N LEU A 25 -18.18 -32.64 -10.21
CA LEU A 25 -18.98 -31.44 -10.00
C LEU A 25 -20.42 -31.57 -10.54
N PRO A 26 -20.66 -32.09 -11.76
CA PRO A 26 -22.01 -32.28 -12.31
C PRO A 26 -22.85 -33.35 -11.60
N HIS A 27 -22.23 -34.16 -10.73
CA HIS A 27 -22.84 -35.33 -10.11
C HIS A 27 -23.02 -35.21 -8.59
N LEU A 28 -22.42 -34.20 -7.96
CA LEU A 28 -22.63 -33.86 -6.56
C LEU A 28 -24.08 -33.41 -6.35
N ARG A 29 -24.71 -33.86 -5.26
CA ARG A 29 -26.08 -33.49 -4.88
C ARG A 29 -26.14 -32.85 -3.50
N ARG A 30 -26.99 -31.85 -3.34
CA ARG A 30 -27.27 -31.21 -2.04
C ARG A 30 -28.17 -32.11 -1.19
N GLN A 31 -28.32 -31.77 0.10
CA GLN A 31 -29.21 -32.51 1.03
C GLN A 31 -30.67 -32.60 0.56
N ASP A 32 -31.13 -31.62 -0.22
CA ASP A 32 -32.48 -31.61 -0.81
C ASP A 32 -32.62 -32.49 -2.07
N GLY A 33 -31.55 -33.19 -2.47
CA GLY A 33 -31.49 -34.07 -3.64
C GLY A 33 -31.25 -33.33 -4.98
N GLN A 34 -31.28 -31.99 -4.98
CA GLN A 34 -30.96 -31.18 -6.14
C GLN A 34 -29.45 -31.27 -6.46
N LEU A 35 -29.07 -30.91 -7.69
CA LEU A 35 -27.66 -30.83 -8.05
C LEU A 35 -26.94 -29.80 -7.18
N GLY A 36 -25.65 -30.06 -6.93
CA GLY A 36 -24.73 -29.11 -6.31
C GLY A 36 -24.60 -27.86 -7.16
N LEU A 37 -24.24 -28.04 -8.44
CA LEU A 37 -24.27 -26.98 -9.45
C LEU A 37 -25.66 -26.35 -9.58
N HIS A 38 -25.70 -25.10 -10.06
CA HIS A 38 -26.94 -24.33 -10.20
C HIS A 38 -27.59 -24.01 -8.85
N HIS A 39 -26.77 -23.78 -7.82
CA HIS A 39 -27.26 -23.29 -6.55
C HIS A 39 -27.96 -21.93 -6.77
N PRO A 40 -29.21 -21.73 -6.28
CA PRO A 40 -29.99 -20.52 -6.58
C PRO A 40 -29.29 -19.20 -6.23
N TRP A 41 -28.43 -19.22 -5.21
CA TRP A 41 -27.58 -18.08 -4.86
C TRP A 41 -26.56 -17.75 -5.95
N GLY A 42 -25.75 -18.74 -6.37
CA GLY A 42 -24.71 -18.57 -7.38
C GLY A 42 -25.26 -18.00 -8.68
N ALA A 43 -26.33 -18.61 -9.21
CA ALA A 43 -26.97 -18.16 -10.45
C ALA A 43 -27.48 -16.71 -10.39
N ARG A 44 -27.89 -16.23 -9.20
CA ARG A 44 -28.44 -14.87 -9.01
C ARG A 44 -27.37 -13.83 -8.70
N HIS A 45 -26.39 -14.20 -7.88
CA HIS A 45 -25.43 -13.27 -7.28
C HIS A 45 -24.04 -13.33 -7.92
N ARG A 46 -23.67 -14.46 -8.53
CA ARG A 46 -22.38 -14.71 -9.19
C ARG A 46 -22.57 -15.44 -10.54
N PRO A 47 -23.35 -14.87 -11.48
CA PRO A 47 -23.64 -15.52 -12.77
C PRO A 47 -22.38 -15.76 -13.61
N ASP A 48 -21.33 -14.98 -13.40
CA ASP A 48 -20.00 -15.16 -13.99
C ASP A 48 -19.31 -16.45 -13.52
N TRP A 49 -19.40 -16.76 -12.22
CA TRP A 49 -18.84 -17.99 -11.64
C TRP A 49 -19.69 -19.20 -11.96
N GLU A 50 -21.00 -19.03 -11.97
CA GLU A 50 -21.95 -20.06 -12.41
C GLU A 50 -21.68 -20.46 -13.87
N ALA A 51 -21.44 -19.49 -14.76
CA ALA A 51 -21.08 -19.76 -16.16
C ALA A 51 -19.76 -20.53 -16.33
N ARG A 52 -18.88 -20.49 -15.31
CA ARG A 52 -17.64 -21.27 -15.24
C ARG A 52 -17.84 -22.68 -14.65
N GLY A 53 -19.07 -23.05 -14.28
CA GLY A 53 -19.39 -24.36 -13.71
C GLY A 53 -18.97 -24.53 -12.25
N LEU A 54 -18.89 -23.43 -11.48
CA LEU A 54 -18.52 -23.46 -10.06
C LEU A 54 -19.78 -23.56 -9.18
N LEU A 55 -19.69 -24.27 -8.05
CA LEU A 55 -20.75 -24.29 -7.05
C LEU A 55 -20.55 -23.16 -6.05
N ILE A 56 -21.48 -22.18 -6.04
CA ILE A 56 -21.41 -20.99 -5.18
C ILE A 56 -22.61 -20.92 -4.23
N TRP A 57 -22.35 -20.67 -2.94
CA TRP A 57 -23.40 -20.55 -1.91
C TRP A 57 -23.18 -19.31 -1.03
N PRO A 58 -24.24 -18.85 -0.32
CA PRO A 58 -24.20 -17.57 0.38
C PRO A 58 -23.11 -17.51 1.45
N ARG A 59 -22.45 -16.37 1.56
CA ARG A 59 -21.58 -16.02 2.70
C ARG A 59 -22.31 -16.02 4.05
N GLY A 60 -21.54 -15.90 5.13
CA GLY A 60 -22.05 -15.71 6.49
C GLY A 60 -22.03 -16.98 7.34
N GLY A 61 -21.08 -17.88 7.11
CA GLY A 61 -21.01 -19.14 7.86
C GLY A 61 -22.09 -20.15 7.48
N GLN A 62 -22.59 -20.09 6.24
CA GLN A 62 -23.62 -21.00 5.76
C GLN A 62 -22.99 -22.30 5.29
N THR A 63 -23.55 -23.42 5.75
CA THR A 63 -23.06 -24.74 5.37
C THR A 63 -23.81 -25.28 4.17
N VAL A 64 -23.07 -25.80 3.18
CA VAL A 64 -23.59 -26.67 2.14
C VAL A 64 -23.03 -28.08 2.35
N THR A 65 -23.90 -29.08 2.29
CA THR A 65 -23.52 -30.50 2.32
C THR A 65 -23.82 -31.12 0.96
N LEU A 66 -22.81 -31.78 0.40
CA LEU A 66 -22.84 -32.41 -0.91
C LEU A 66 -22.59 -33.90 -0.75
N SER A 67 -23.28 -34.73 -1.53
CA SER A 67 -23.08 -36.17 -1.54
C SER A 67 -23.01 -36.75 -2.94
N HIS A 68 -22.28 -37.85 -3.08
CA HIS A 68 -22.18 -38.63 -4.31
C HIS A 68 -21.84 -40.09 -4.03
N GLN A 69 -22.40 -41.00 -4.84
CA GLN A 69 -22.08 -42.43 -4.82
C GLN A 69 -21.02 -42.70 -5.89
N LEU A 70 -19.76 -42.84 -5.47
CA LEU A 70 -18.62 -43.00 -6.35
C LEU A 70 -18.33 -44.49 -6.57
N GLN A 71 -18.19 -44.90 -7.83
CA GLN A 71 -17.76 -46.25 -8.20
C GLN A 71 -16.65 -46.18 -9.26
N CYS A 72 -15.69 -47.10 -9.21
CA CYS A 72 -14.65 -47.17 -10.22
C CYS A 72 -15.23 -47.56 -11.59
N PRO A 73 -14.97 -46.78 -12.66
CA PRO A 73 -15.45 -47.11 -13.99
C PRO A 73 -14.92 -48.46 -14.47
N ALA A 74 -15.76 -49.23 -15.19
CA ALA A 74 -15.35 -50.53 -15.74
C ALA A 74 -14.06 -50.44 -16.58
N ARG A 75 -13.90 -49.37 -17.36
CA ARG A 75 -12.69 -49.09 -18.15
C ARG A 75 -11.42 -48.97 -17.31
N TRP A 76 -11.51 -48.46 -16.09
CA TRP A 76 -10.37 -48.34 -15.17
C TRP A 76 -10.08 -49.66 -14.46
N GLN A 77 -11.12 -50.44 -14.11
CA GLN A 77 -10.96 -51.74 -13.46
C GLN A 77 -10.26 -52.79 -14.33
N GLN A 78 -10.48 -52.73 -15.64
CA GLN A 78 -9.96 -53.66 -16.65
C GLN A 78 -8.49 -53.45 -17.02
N ARG A 79 -7.84 -52.38 -16.52
CA ARG A 79 -6.43 -52.08 -16.80
C ARG A 79 -5.50 -52.93 -15.91
N GLY A 80 -4.43 -53.44 -16.53
CA GLY A 80 -3.41 -54.26 -15.85
C GLY A 80 -2.59 -53.48 -14.81
N ASN A 81 -2.21 -52.24 -15.11
CA ASN A 81 -1.59 -51.32 -14.16
C ASN A 81 -2.61 -50.26 -13.73
N ARG A 82 -3.00 -50.28 -12.46
CA ARG A 82 -4.07 -49.41 -11.94
C ARG A 82 -3.57 -48.02 -11.57
N GLY A 83 -2.29 -47.86 -11.25
CA GLY A 83 -1.78 -46.62 -10.69
C GLY A 83 -2.43 -46.30 -9.33
N ARG A 84 -2.55 -45.02 -9.00
CA ARG A 84 -3.30 -44.52 -7.84
C ARG A 84 -4.52 -43.75 -8.32
N ALA A 85 -5.62 -43.80 -7.57
CA ALA A 85 -6.78 -42.95 -7.80
C ALA A 85 -6.92 -42.00 -6.62
N ARG A 86 -7.04 -40.70 -6.90
CA ARG A 86 -7.16 -39.66 -5.88
C ARG A 86 -8.41 -38.85 -6.12
N LEU A 87 -9.14 -38.55 -5.05
CA LEU A 87 -10.18 -37.54 -5.06
C LEU A 87 -9.53 -36.17 -4.88
N ALA A 88 -9.54 -35.38 -5.94
CA ALA A 88 -9.05 -34.01 -5.98
C ALA A 88 -10.21 -33.02 -5.77
N LEU A 89 -10.11 -32.20 -4.73
CA LEU A 89 -11.09 -31.18 -4.37
C LEU A 89 -10.37 -29.83 -4.18
N ARG A 90 -11.04 -28.72 -4.52
CA ARG A 90 -10.58 -27.36 -4.21
C ARG A 90 -11.77 -26.49 -3.85
N TRP A 91 -11.71 -25.80 -2.72
CA TRP A 91 -12.82 -25.02 -2.18
C TRP A 91 -12.38 -23.63 -1.68
N TRP A 92 -13.36 -22.79 -1.41
CA TRP A 92 -13.27 -21.54 -0.68
C TRP A 92 -14.32 -21.60 0.42
N ALA A 93 -13.91 -22.08 1.60
CA ALA A 93 -14.78 -22.41 2.71
C ALA A 93 -14.02 -22.25 4.03
N GLU A 94 -14.63 -21.60 5.01
CA GLU A 94 -14.14 -21.44 6.39
C GLU A 94 -13.80 -22.79 7.04
N ALA A 95 -14.58 -23.82 6.73
CA ALA A 95 -14.35 -25.18 7.15
C ALA A 95 -14.81 -26.15 6.05
N ALA A 96 -14.04 -27.20 5.83
CA ALA A 96 -14.33 -28.28 4.93
C ALA A 96 -14.12 -29.62 5.64
N GLU A 97 -15.08 -30.53 5.50
CA GLU A 97 -14.99 -31.89 6.03
C GLU A 97 -15.42 -32.90 4.97
N LEU A 98 -14.51 -33.79 4.61
CA LEU A 98 -14.77 -34.88 3.67
C LEU A 98 -14.92 -36.19 4.45
N ARG A 99 -16.04 -36.87 4.22
CA ARG A 99 -16.32 -38.21 4.73
C ARG A 99 -16.44 -39.21 3.59
N CYS A 100 -15.94 -40.42 3.82
CA CYS A 100 -16.16 -41.58 2.97
C CYS A 100 -16.76 -42.70 3.81
N ASN A 101 -17.91 -43.23 3.40
CA ASN A 101 -18.66 -44.27 4.12
C ASN A 101 -18.90 -43.91 5.60
N GLY A 102 -19.20 -42.64 5.87
CA GLY A 102 -19.46 -42.10 7.21
C GLY A 102 -18.21 -41.76 8.05
N ALA A 103 -17.02 -42.16 7.62
CA ALA A 103 -15.76 -41.84 8.32
C ALA A 103 -15.13 -40.56 7.76
N VAL A 104 -14.70 -39.64 8.63
CA VAL A 104 -13.95 -38.43 8.23
C VAL A 104 -12.57 -38.84 7.71
N VAL A 105 -12.30 -38.54 6.45
CA VAL A 105 -11.02 -38.87 5.79
C VAL A 105 -10.14 -37.64 5.56
N HIS A 106 -10.74 -36.45 5.53
CA HIS A 106 -9.99 -35.20 5.40
C HIS A 106 -10.76 -34.03 6.04
N ARG A 107 -10.01 -33.04 6.55
CA ARG A 107 -10.51 -31.75 7.04
C ARG A 107 -9.61 -30.66 6.47
N GLY A 108 -10.20 -29.55 6.08
CA GLY A 108 -9.45 -28.34 5.76
C GLY A 108 -10.29 -27.09 6.01
N ASP A 109 -9.78 -25.96 5.57
CA ASP A 109 -10.36 -24.63 5.78
C ASP A 109 -9.98 -23.72 4.61
N LEU A 110 -10.02 -22.40 4.79
CA LEU A 110 -9.60 -21.43 3.77
C LEU A 110 -8.10 -21.51 3.44
N PHE A 111 -7.31 -22.16 4.28
CA PHE A 111 -5.84 -22.18 4.23
C PHE A 111 -5.30 -23.57 3.89
N ASP A 112 -6.10 -24.60 4.12
CA ASP A 112 -5.98 -25.93 3.53
C ASP A 112 -7.12 -26.14 2.54
N ALA A 113 -7.12 -25.31 1.47
CA ALA A 113 -8.24 -25.16 0.54
C ALA A 113 -8.33 -26.24 -0.55
N ALA A 114 -7.47 -27.26 -0.49
CA ALA A 114 -7.38 -28.32 -1.48
C ALA A 114 -7.17 -29.67 -0.80
N CYS A 115 -7.68 -30.73 -1.43
CA CYS A 115 -7.50 -32.09 -0.96
C CYS A 115 -7.22 -33.01 -2.13
N ARG A 116 -6.21 -33.87 -1.99
CA ARG A 116 -5.97 -35.02 -2.87
C ARG A 116 -5.86 -36.32 -2.08
N TRP A 117 -7.02 -36.76 -1.61
CA TRP A 117 -7.17 -37.98 -0.84
C TRP A 117 -7.04 -39.22 -1.73
N GLU A 118 -6.13 -40.13 -1.39
CA GLU A 118 -5.98 -41.42 -2.08
C GLU A 118 -7.18 -42.33 -1.79
N LEU A 119 -7.88 -42.76 -2.83
CA LEU A 119 -9.04 -43.63 -2.72
C LEU A 119 -8.60 -45.02 -2.23
N PRO A 120 -9.42 -45.68 -1.39
CA PRO A 120 -9.09 -46.98 -0.85
C PRO A 120 -9.04 -48.05 -1.96
N SER A 121 -8.32 -49.15 -1.70
CA SER A 121 -8.21 -50.27 -2.64
C SER A 121 -9.56 -50.87 -3.05
N SER A 122 -10.59 -50.74 -2.21
CA SER A 122 -11.97 -51.16 -2.51
C SER A 122 -12.58 -50.44 -3.70
N PHE A 123 -12.21 -49.17 -3.94
CA PHE A 123 -12.61 -48.44 -5.15
C PHE A 123 -12.25 -49.25 -6.41
N TRP A 124 -11.01 -49.73 -6.49
CA TRP A 124 -10.51 -50.53 -7.62
C TRP A 124 -11.15 -51.92 -7.74
N GLN A 125 -11.85 -52.39 -6.70
CA GLN A 125 -12.62 -53.63 -6.71
C GLN A 125 -14.05 -53.41 -7.21
N GLY A 126 -14.42 -52.15 -7.52
CA GLY A 126 -15.76 -51.78 -7.95
C GLY A 126 -16.75 -51.59 -6.81
N GLU A 127 -16.29 -51.51 -5.55
CA GLU A 127 -17.17 -51.17 -4.44
C GLU A 127 -17.71 -49.75 -4.56
N LEU A 128 -18.95 -49.55 -4.12
CA LEU A 128 -19.60 -48.24 -4.10
C LEU A 128 -19.17 -47.47 -2.85
N LEU A 129 -18.55 -46.31 -3.04
CA LEU A 129 -18.14 -45.40 -1.97
C LEU A 129 -19.17 -44.27 -1.83
N THR A 130 -19.67 -44.05 -0.61
CA THR A 130 -20.50 -42.89 -0.29
C THR A 130 -19.61 -41.73 0.13
N LEU A 131 -19.52 -40.70 -0.71
CA LEU A 131 -18.82 -39.45 -0.42
C LEU A 131 -19.79 -38.43 0.14
N GLU A 132 -19.39 -37.76 1.22
CA GLU A 132 -20.10 -36.62 1.81
C GLU A 132 -19.10 -35.50 2.06
N LEU A 133 -19.38 -34.31 1.52
CA LEU A 133 -18.55 -33.13 1.64
C LEU A 133 -19.36 -32.02 2.30
N GLU A 134 -18.95 -31.58 3.48
CA GLU A 134 -19.54 -30.46 4.20
C GLU A 134 -18.62 -29.24 4.07
N LEU A 135 -19.17 -28.12 3.60
CA LEU A 135 -18.42 -26.88 3.36
C LEU A 135 -19.16 -25.70 4.01
N MET A 136 -18.50 -24.97 4.89
CA MET A 136 -19.03 -23.76 5.51
C MET A 136 -18.47 -22.52 4.81
N SER A 137 -19.31 -21.61 4.33
CA SER A 137 -18.84 -20.37 3.69
C SER A 137 -18.14 -19.46 4.71
N PRO A 138 -17.17 -18.65 4.26
CA PRO A 138 -16.62 -17.58 5.08
C PRO A 138 -17.70 -16.63 5.59
N ARG A 139 -17.42 -15.95 6.70
CA ARG A 139 -18.34 -14.91 7.19
C ARG A 139 -18.40 -13.69 6.27
N HIS A 140 -17.28 -13.35 5.63
CA HIS A 140 -17.08 -12.11 4.88
C HIS A 140 -17.29 -12.28 3.36
N ASP A 141 -17.22 -13.51 2.83
CA ASP A 141 -17.27 -13.80 1.39
C ASP A 141 -18.06 -15.07 1.06
N ASP A 142 -18.56 -15.15 -0.18
CA ASP A 142 -19.39 -16.27 -0.65
C ASP A 142 -18.57 -17.56 -0.70
N GLY A 143 -19.18 -18.68 -0.31
CA GLY A 143 -18.49 -19.97 -0.38
C GLY A 143 -18.44 -20.50 -1.81
N ALA A 144 -17.35 -21.18 -2.18
CA ALA A 144 -17.19 -21.79 -3.50
C ALA A 144 -16.58 -23.19 -3.45
N LEU A 145 -17.03 -24.09 -4.33
CA LEU A 145 -16.32 -25.34 -4.65
C LEU A 145 -15.84 -25.22 -6.09
N LEU A 146 -14.52 -25.12 -6.23
CA LEU A 146 -13.83 -24.80 -7.48
C LEU A 146 -13.47 -26.06 -8.29
N LEU A 147 -13.21 -27.17 -7.60
CA LEU A 147 -12.81 -28.43 -8.21
C LEU A 147 -13.41 -29.59 -7.43
N ALA A 148 -13.96 -30.57 -8.13
CA ALA A 148 -14.20 -31.90 -7.58
C ALA A 148 -14.07 -32.96 -8.68
N ARG A 149 -13.00 -33.76 -8.65
CA ARG A 149 -12.76 -34.82 -9.64
C ARG A 149 -11.96 -35.99 -9.05
N VAL A 150 -12.10 -37.17 -9.63
CA VAL A 150 -11.17 -38.29 -9.38
C VAL A 150 -10.09 -38.29 -10.45
N GLU A 151 -8.83 -38.34 -10.05
CA GLU A 151 -7.68 -38.37 -10.94
C GLU A 151 -6.94 -39.70 -10.76
N ARG A 152 -6.57 -40.32 -11.88
CA ARG A 152 -5.65 -41.46 -11.93
C ARG A 152 -4.23 -40.96 -12.16
N GLU A 153 -3.31 -41.42 -11.32
CA GLU A 153 -1.89 -41.09 -11.36
C GLU A 153 -1.05 -42.35 -11.55
N PRO A 154 0.13 -42.25 -12.20
CA PRO A 154 1.01 -43.40 -12.32
C PRO A 154 1.62 -43.74 -10.95
N SER A 155 1.83 -45.03 -10.72
CA SER A 155 2.53 -45.53 -9.53
C SER A 155 4.07 -45.52 -9.71
N GLN A 156 4.53 -45.28 -10.94
CA GLN A 156 5.93 -45.28 -11.35
C GLN A 156 6.24 -43.99 -12.14
N ALA A 157 7.46 -43.46 -12.02
CA ALA A 157 7.82 -42.16 -12.58
C ALA A 157 7.98 -42.17 -14.12
N ASP A 158 8.23 -43.34 -14.70
CA ASP A 158 8.37 -43.57 -16.14
C ASP A 158 7.03 -43.57 -16.90
N ASP A 159 5.90 -43.46 -16.18
CA ASP A 159 4.53 -43.34 -16.72
C ASP A 159 4.25 -44.23 -17.95
N PRO A 160 4.41 -45.57 -17.83
CA PRO A 160 4.33 -46.48 -18.98
C PRO A 160 2.96 -46.52 -19.65
N ASP A 161 1.91 -46.08 -18.96
CA ASP A 161 0.54 -46.01 -19.49
C ASP A 161 0.19 -44.61 -20.02
N GLY A 162 1.11 -43.65 -20.00
CA GLY A 162 0.90 -42.30 -20.51
C GLY A 162 -0.17 -41.49 -19.77
N MET A 163 -0.35 -41.72 -18.46
CA MET A 163 -1.34 -41.03 -17.62
C MET A 163 -1.06 -39.52 -17.48
N LEU A 164 0.18 -39.09 -17.70
CA LEU A 164 0.64 -37.71 -17.61
C LEU A 164 0.60 -36.99 -18.97
N LEU A 165 0.38 -37.71 -20.08
CA LEU A 165 0.34 -37.15 -21.45
C LEU A 165 -0.77 -36.10 -21.64
N LEU A 166 -1.82 -36.12 -20.81
CA LEU A 166 -2.92 -35.17 -20.91
C LEU A 166 -2.48 -33.71 -20.69
N ALA A 167 -1.53 -33.45 -19.80
CA ALA A 167 -1.08 -32.08 -19.52
C ALA A 167 -0.25 -31.50 -20.69
N PRO A 168 0.77 -32.20 -21.23
CA PRO A 168 1.45 -31.81 -22.47
C PRO A 168 0.49 -31.59 -23.65
N LEU A 169 -0.52 -32.44 -23.84
CA LEU A 169 -1.50 -32.28 -24.91
C LEU A 169 -2.36 -31.01 -24.73
N ARG A 170 -2.85 -30.74 -23.52
CA ARG A 170 -3.56 -29.50 -23.19
C ARG A 170 -2.67 -28.27 -23.42
N GLN A 171 -1.38 -28.37 -23.08
CA GLN A 171 -0.41 -27.30 -23.28
C GLN A 171 -0.10 -27.03 -24.76
N LEU A 172 -0.05 -28.08 -25.60
CA LEU A 172 0.07 -27.93 -27.04
C LEU A 172 -1.16 -27.27 -27.64
N LEU A 173 -2.36 -27.63 -27.18
CA LEU A 173 -3.62 -27.03 -27.63
C LEU A 173 -3.72 -25.54 -27.25
N SER A 174 -3.23 -25.15 -26.08
CA SER A 174 -3.18 -23.75 -25.65
C SER A 174 -1.94 -22.99 -26.15
N GLY A 175 -1.00 -23.68 -26.80
CA GLY A 175 0.33 -23.19 -27.15
C GLY A 175 0.43 -22.65 -28.58
N SER A 176 1.65 -22.26 -28.98
CA SER A 176 1.93 -21.83 -30.35
C SER A 176 2.14 -23.04 -31.27
N ASP A 177 1.67 -22.94 -32.52
CA ASP A 177 1.91 -23.90 -33.61
C ASP A 177 3.39 -24.31 -33.79
N ALA A 178 4.32 -23.50 -33.30
CA ALA A 178 5.76 -23.76 -33.35
C ALA A 178 6.20 -25.06 -32.64
N LEU A 179 5.38 -25.61 -31.74
CA LEU A 179 5.65 -26.89 -31.05
C LEU A 179 5.11 -28.11 -31.81
N LEU A 180 4.34 -27.91 -32.88
CA LEU A 180 3.74 -28.99 -33.70
C LEU A 180 4.70 -29.45 -34.80
N THR A 181 5.73 -30.21 -34.40
CA THR A 181 6.68 -30.80 -35.36
C THR A 181 6.00 -31.79 -36.31
N GLU A 182 6.60 -32.03 -37.49
CA GLU A 182 6.07 -32.99 -38.46
C GLU A 182 5.95 -34.41 -37.86
N ALA A 183 6.90 -34.81 -37.02
CA ALA A 183 6.88 -36.08 -36.30
C ALA A 183 5.68 -36.17 -35.33
N LEU A 184 5.43 -35.11 -34.54
CA LEU A 184 4.27 -35.06 -33.65
C LEU A 184 2.96 -35.09 -34.42
N LEU A 185 2.85 -34.33 -35.52
CA LEU A 185 1.67 -34.33 -36.38
C LEU A 185 1.41 -35.71 -36.98
N GLN A 186 2.44 -36.46 -37.38
CA GLN A 186 2.29 -37.83 -37.86
C GLN A 186 1.71 -38.75 -36.78
N VAL A 187 2.17 -38.65 -35.53
CA VAL A 187 1.61 -39.41 -34.41
C VAL A 187 0.15 -39.01 -34.16
N LEU A 188 -0.16 -37.71 -34.10
CA LEU A 188 -1.51 -37.22 -33.85
C LEU A 188 -2.52 -37.72 -34.90
N HIS A 189 -2.11 -37.84 -36.17
CA HIS A 189 -2.94 -38.37 -37.26
C HIS A 189 -3.24 -39.88 -37.15
N GLN A 190 -2.36 -40.67 -36.52
CA GLN A 190 -2.62 -42.09 -36.27
C GLN A 190 -3.77 -42.31 -35.28
N GLY A 191 -4.02 -41.32 -34.43
CA GLY A 191 -5.11 -41.29 -33.46
C GLY A 191 -4.81 -42.05 -32.16
N PRO A 192 -5.54 -41.75 -31.07
CA PRO A 192 -5.24 -42.23 -29.73
C PRO A 192 -5.51 -43.74 -29.52
N ASN A 193 -6.20 -44.40 -30.46
CA ASN A 193 -6.53 -45.83 -30.39
C ASN A 193 -5.45 -46.74 -31.00
N HIS A 194 -4.37 -46.19 -31.57
CA HIS A 194 -3.29 -46.98 -32.16
C HIS A 194 -2.53 -47.78 -31.06
N PRO A 195 -2.14 -49.05 -31.28
CA PRO A 195 -1.53 -49.89 -30.24
C PRO A 195 -0.23 -49.34 -29.63
N GLN A 196 0.51 -48.50 -30.38
CA GLN A 196 1.74 -47.85 -29.94
C GLN A 196 1.56 -46.33 -29.71
N ALA A 197 0.31 -45.85 -29.69
CA ALA A 197 -0.01 -44.42 -29.58
C ALA A 197 0.70 -43.73 -28.40
N HIS A 198 0.70 -44.37 -27.23
CA HIS A 198 1.25 -43.77 -26.01
C HIS A 198 2.78 -43.65 -26.08
N GLU A 199 3.47 -44.71 -26.51
CA GLU A 199 4.93 -44.74 -26.63
C GLU A 199 5.43 -43.76 -27.68
N GLN A 200 4.81 -43.76 -28.86
CA GLN A 200 5.16 -42.86 -29.96
C GLN A 200 4.85 -41.39 -29.62
N LEU A 201 3.72 -41.11 -28.95
CA LEU A 201 3.43 -39.76 -28.49
C LEU A 201 4.44 -39.31 -27.43
N HIS A 202 4.78 -40.17 -26.47
CA HIS A 202 5.76 -39.84 -25.44
C HIS A 202 7.16 -39.61 -26.01
N GLU A 203 7.59 -40.36 -27.03
CA GLU A 203 8.83 -40.12 -27.76
C GLU A 203 8.80 -38.80 -28.54
N ALA A 204 7.74 -38.56 -29.33
CA ALA A 204 7.58 -37.32 -30.08
C ALA A 204 7.55 -36.07 -29.18
N LEU A 205 6.93 -36.16 -27.99
CA LEU A 205 6.92 -35.07 -27.02
C LEU A 205 8.28 -34.85 -26.34
N ARG A 206 9.09 -35.90 -26.14
CA ARG A 206 10.44 -35.79 -25.55
C ARG A 206 11.41 -35.02 -26.43
N ASP A 207 11.24 -35.12 -27.75
CA ASP A 207 12.08 -34.43 -28.74
C ASP A 207 11.73 -32.95 -28.90
N LEU A 208 10.64 -32.49 -28.28
CA LEU A 208 10.28 -31.07 -28.30
C LEU A 208 11.20 -30.23 -27.39
N PRO A 209 11.42 -28.95 -27.73
CA PRO A 209 12.17 -28.03 -26.87
C PRO A 209 11.56 -27.96 -25.47
N ARG A 210 12.37 -28.25 -24.45
CA ARG A 210 11.94 -28.13 -23.05
C ARG A 210 11.91 -26.66 -22.61
N PRO A 211 10.97 -26.27 -21.73
CA PRO A 211 11.01 -24.96 -21.09
C PRO A 211 12.31 -24.76 -20.29
N ALA A 212 12.69 -23.49 -20.11
CA ALA A 212 13.81 -23.10 -19.27
C ALA A 212 13.65 -23.58 -17.80
N PRO A 213 14.75 -23.97 -17.12
CA PRO A 213 14.68 -24.39 -15.72
C PRO A 213 14.15 -23.32 -14.75
N LEU A 214 13.51 -23.77 -13.67
CA LEU A 214 12.98 -22.91 -12.61
C LEU A 214 13.66 -23.20 -11.26
N HIS A 215 14.06 -22.13 -10.57
CA HIS A 215 14.36 -22.16 -9.15
C HIS A 215 13.06 -22.14 -8.36
N LEU A 216 12.87 -23.13 -7.50
CA LEU A 216 11.74 -23.19 -6.59
C LEU A 216 12.14 -22.63 -5.24
N VAL A 217 11.40 -21.63 -4.77
CA VAL A 217 11.46 -21.17 -3.38
C VAL A 217 10.03 -21.15 -2.88
N ALA A 218 9.69 -22.09 -2.00
CA ALA A 218 8.36 -22.09 -1.44
C ALA A 218 8.15 -20.83 -0.57
N HIS A 219 6.95 -20.26 -0.60
CA HIS A 219 6.66 -18.98 0.04
C HIS A 219 5.27 -19.01 0.66
N ALA A 220 5.10 -18.30 1.78
CA ALA A 220 3.78 -17.98 2.31
C ALA A 220 3.69 -16.46 2.49
N HIS A 221 2.83 -15.84 1.69
CA HIS A 221 2.42 -14.47 1.91
C HIS A 221 1.42 -14.45 3.08
N LEU A 222 1.52 -13.47 3.95
CA LEU A 222 0.74 -13.41 5.18
C LEU A 222 0.35 -11.95 5.42
N ASP A 223 -0.88 -11.60 5.05
CA ASP A 223 -1.40 -10.29 5.37
C ASP A 223 -1.58 -10.17 6.87
N LEU A 224 -0.91 -9.16 7.43
CA LEU A 224 -0.96 -8.88 8.85
C LEU A 224 -2.36 -8.49 9.31
N ALA A 225 -3.17 -7.94 8.41
CA ALA A 225 -4.60 -7.76 8.53
C ALA A 225 -5.18 -7.45 7.15
N TRP A 226 -6.32 -8.05 6.81
CA TRP A 226 -7.05 -7.78 5.56
C TRP A 226 -8.54 -8.10 5.75
N LEU A 227 -8.98 -9.29 5.32
CA LEU A 227 -10.33 -9.81 5.57
C LEU A 227 -10.46 -10.50 6.94
N TRP A 228 -9.41 -10.41 7.74
CA TRP A 228 -9.24 -10.97 9.07
C TRP A 228 -8.49 -9.98 9.97
N PRO A 229 -8.74 -10.03 11.30
CA PRO A 229 -7.98 -9.27 12.27
C PRO A 229 -6.56 -9.82 12.45
N VAL A 230 -5.68 -8.98 13.02
CA VAL A 230 -4.27 -9.31 13.29
C VAL A 230 -4.10 -10.58 14.13
N ALA A 231 -5.01 -10.83 15.06
CA ALA A 231 -4.98 -11.99 15.94
C ALA A 231 -5.11 -13.33 15.18
N ASP A 232 -5.78 -13.33 14.03
CA ASP A 232 -5.99 -14.52 13.22
C ASP A 232 -4.73 -14.80 12.39
N THR A 233 -4.06 -13.75 11.88
CA THR A 233 -2.76 -13.88 11.20
C THR A 233 -1.71 -14.51 12.11
N TRP A 234 -1.69 -14.19 13.40
CA TRP A 234 -0.79 -14.85 14.35
C TRP A 234 -0.97 -16.38 14.39
N GLN A 235 -2.22 -16.84 14.43
CA GLN A 235 -2.54 -18.26 14.44
C GLN A 235 -2.25 -18.91 13.08
N ALA A 236 -2.55 -18.22 11.98
CA ALA A 236 -2.26 -18.67 10.63
C ALA A 236 -0.74 -18.83 10.40
N ALA A 237 0.06 -17.88 10.88
CA ALA A 237 1.51 -17.93 10.83
C ALA A 237 2.07 -19.13 11.59
N GLU A 238 1.60 -19.38 12.82
CA GLU A 238 2.04 -20.55 13.60
C GLU A 238 1.74 -21.88 12.89
N ARG A 239 0.50 -22.06 12.41
CA ARG A 239 0.09 -23.26 11.66
C ARG A 239 0.94 -23.44 10.41
N THR A 240 1.13 -22.36 9.65
CA THR A 240 1.94 -22.34 8.44
C THR A 240 3.38 -22.77 8.73
N PHE A 241 4.01 -22.17 9.75
CA PHE A 241 5.43 -22.41 10.01
C PHE A 241 5.68 -23.78 10.63
N HIS A 242 4.77 -24.29 11.47
CA HIS A 242 4.84 -25.69 11.92
C HIS A 242 4.72 -26.68 10.77
N SER A 243 3.77 -26.47 9.86
CA SER A 243 3.58 -27.33 8.69
C SER A 243 4.83 -27.35 7.80
N VAL A 244 5.39 -26.17 7.48
CA VAL A 244 6.61 -26.05 6.68
C VAL A 244 7.80 -26.77 7.33
N LEU A 245 8.00 -26.60 8.64
CA LEU A 245 9.08 -27.28 9.35
C LEU A 245 8.92 -28.81 9.33
N GLN A 246 7.70 -29.32 9.50
CA GLN A 246 7.42 -30.76 9.40
C GLN A 246 7.66 -31.30 7.98
N LEU A 247 7.30 -30.52 6.94
CA LEU A 247 7.57 -30.91 5.55
C LEU A 247 9.08 -30.97 5.26
N MET A 248 9.88 -30.07 5.84
CA MET A 248 11.34 -30.10 5.72
C MET A 248 11.99 -31.36 6.31
N ASP A 249 11.32 -32.09 7.21
CA ASP A 249 11.82 -33.36 7.74
C ASP A 249 11.65 -34.51 6.74
N THR A 250 10.64 -34.42 5.87
CA THR A 250 10.34 -35.45 4.85
C THR A 250 10.85 -35.08 3.45
N HIS A 251 11.12 -33.79 3.20
CA HIS A 251 11.60 -33.25 1.92
C HIS A 251 12.87 -32.41 2.18
N PRO A 252 14.06 -33.02 2.27
CA PRO A 252 15.30 -32.34 2.63
C PRO A 252 15.74 -31.25 1.63
N GLU A 253 15.28 -31.34 0.38
CA GLU A 253 15.46 -30.37 -0.68
C GLU A 253 14.62 -29.11 -0.50
N LEU A 254 13.52 -29.16 0.26
CA LEU A 254 12.60 -28.04 0.44
C LEU A 254 13.33 -26.79 0.92
N ARG A 255 13.05 -25.66 0.26
CA ARG A 255 13.51 -24.33 0.65
C ARG A 255 12.31 -23.41 0.75
N PHE A 256 12.27 -22.65 1.85
CA PHE A 256 11.16 -21.78 2.17
C PHE A 256 11.64 -20.35 2.44
N GLY A 257 10.91 -19.34 1.97
CA GLY A 257 11.16 -17.94 2.22
C GLY A 257 9.95 -17.24 2.85
N HIS A 258 10.20 -16.32 3.78
CA HIS A 258 9.15 -15.46 4.33
C HIS A 258 9.70 -14.07 4.70
N SER A 259 8.85 -13.04 4.59
CA SER A 259 9.22 -11.64 4.35
C SER A 259 9.12 -10.69 5.54
N THR A 260 8.40 -11.02 6.62
CA THR A 260 7.93 -10.00 7.58
C THR A 260 8.69 -9.99 8.92
N PRO A 261 9.59 -9.01 9.17
CA PRO A 261 10.27 -8.83 10.46
C PRO A 261 9.33 -8.69 11.67
N ALA A 262 8.22 -7.95 11.54
CA ALA A 262 7.27 -7.76 12.64
C ALA A 262 6.67 -9.10 13.13
N LEU A 263 6.43 -10.05 12.21
CA LEU A 263 5.91 -11.36 12.55
C LEU A 263 6.98 -12.21 13.26
N TYR A 264 8.23 -12.20 12.77
CA TYR A 264 9.35 -12.84 13.47
C TYR A 264 9.54 -12.28 14.88
N HIS A 265 9.42 -10.97 15.03
CA HIS A 265 9.50 -10.32 16.33
C HIS A 265 8.40 -10.79 17.28
N TRP A 266 7.17 -10.89 16.79
CA TRP A 266 6.06 -11.41 17.56
C TRP A 266 6.29 -12.88 17.96
N LEU A 267 6.75 -13.73 17.04
CA LEU A 267 7.08 -15.13 17.33
C LEU A 267 8.21 -15.27 18.36
N GLN A 268 9.25 -14.44 18.26
CA GLN A 268 10.33 -14.43 19.22
C GLN A 268 9.83 -14.15 20.65
N GLN A 269 8.86 -13.24 20.79
CA GLN A 269 8.30 -12.87 22.09
C GLN A 269 7.26 -13.86 22.61
N HIS A 270 6.41 -14.39 21.72
CA HIS A 270 5.21 -15.11 22.12
C HIS A 270 5.24 -16.60 21.79
N ARG A 271 6.13 -17.06 20.91
CA ARG A 271 6.33 -18.47 20.51
C ARG A 271 7.83 -18.80 20.38
N PRO A 272 8.63 -18.62 21.45
CA PRO A 272 10.09 -18.70 21.38
C PRO A 272 10.60 -20.07 20.90
N THR A 273 9.91 -21.17 21.20
CA THR A 273 10.27 -22.51 20.72
C THR A 273 10.13 -22.64 19.20
N LEU A 274 9.04 -22.12 18.63
CA LEU A 274 8.84 -22.11 17.17
C LEU A 274 9.86 -21.18 16.50
N PHE A 275 10.10 -20.00 17.07
CA PHE A 275 11.13 -19.07 16.57
C PHE A 275 12.53 -19.70 16.57
N ALA A 276 12.89 -20.46 17.62
CA ALA A 276 14.16 -21.18 17.68
C ALA A 276 14.27 -22.27 16.58
N ALA A 277 13.17 -23.01 16.32
CA ALA A 277 13.14 -24.00 15.25
C ALA A 277 13.30 -23.37 13.86
N ILE A 278 12.63 -22.24 13.61
CA ILE A 278 12.79 -21.43 12.39
C ILE A 278 14.23 -20.94 12.26
N SER A 279 14.81 -20.40 13.34
CA SER A 279 16.20 -19.92 13.36
C SER A 279 17.19 -21.04 13.03
N ASN A 280 16.99 -22.25 13.56
CA ASN A 280 17.81 -23.41 13.22
C ASN A 280 17.67 -23.79 11.73
N ALA A 281 16.45 -23.74 11.17
CA ALA A 281 16.23 -23.97 9.75
C ALA A 281 16.89 -22.89 8.87
N MET A 282 16.91 -21.62 9.33
CA MET A 282 17.61 -20.52 8.67
C MET A 282 19.12 -20.72 8.68
N ALA A 283 19.70 -21.07 9.83
CA ALA A 283 21.13 -21.37 9.96
C ALA A 283 21.56 -22.57 9.09
N ALA A 284 20.67 -23.55 8.91
CA ALA A 284 20.87 -24.68 8.00
C ALA A 284 20.66 -24.34 6.51
N GLY A 285 20.31 -23.08 6.17
CA GLY A 285 20.06 -22.65 4.79
C GLY A 285 18.80 -23.24 4.16
N ARG A 286 17.86 -23.75 4.97
CA ARG A 286 16.56 -24.29 4.51
C ARG A 286 15.45 -23.25 4.55
N TRP A 287 15.63 -22.22 5.35
CA TRP A 287 14.69 -21.11 5.51
C TRP A 287 15.38 -19.78 5.20
N GLU A 288 14.74 -18.92 4.43
CA GLU A 288 15.25 -17.59 4.07
C GLU A 288 14.35 -16.48 4.61
N ALA A 289 14.96 -15.53 5.29
CA ALA A 289 14.29 -14.29 5.65
C ALA A 289 14.38 -13.33 4.45
N LEU A 290 13.25 -13.14 3.78
CA LEU A 290 13.07 -12.26 2.61
C LEU A 290 12.73 -10.84 3.06
N ASN A 291 13.53 -10.29 3.97
CA ASN A 291 13.20 -9.07 4.69
C ASN A 291 13.33 -7.82 3.80
N GLY A 292 13.09 -6.67 4.40
CA GLY A 292 13.42 -5.34 3.89
C GLY A 292 12.84 -4.31 4.86
N PRO A 293 11.60 -3.87 4.62
CA PRO A 293 10.86 -3.07 5.61
C PRO A 293 10.37 -3.91 6.81
N TRP A 294 10.00 -3.22 7.90
CA TRP A 294 9.50 -3.83 9.14
C TRP A 294 8.22 -4.66 8.94
N VAL A 295 7.35 -4.17 8.05
CA VAL A 295 6.20 -4.89 7.48
C VAL A 295 6.19 -4.68 5.97
N GLU A 296 5.42 -5.47 5.22
CA GLU A 296 5.18 -5.20 3.79
C GLU A 296 4.35 -3.90 3.63
N THR A 297 5.05 -2.77 3.63
CA THR A 297 4.48 -1.42 3.79
C THR A 297 3.89 -0.87 2.51
N ASP A 298 2.87 -0.03 2.64
CA ASP A 298 2.49 0.88 1.56
C ASP A 298 3.67 1.84 1.26
N CYS A 299 3.94 2.07 -0.03
CA CYS A 299 5.09 2.83 -0.54
C CYS A 299 4.71 4.14 -1.23
N THR A 300 3.48 4.62 -1.09
CA THR A 300 2.95 5.86 -1.71
C THR A 300 2.26 6.79 -0.70
N LEU A 301 1.64 6.23 0.34
CA LEU A 301 0.82 6.89 1.36
C LEU A 301 1.55 7.16 2.67
N VAL A 302 2.88 7.03 2.74
CA VAL A 302 3.68 7.26 3.96
C VAL A 302 4.63 8.45 3.82
N GLY A 303 5.01 9.14 4.89
CA GLY A 303 6.04 10.19 4.81
C GLY A 303 7.43 9.61 4.49
N SER A 304 8.34 10.40 3.93
CA SER A 304 9.73 9.99 3.69
C SER A 304 10.42 9.44 4.95
N ALA A 305 10.15 10.05 6.11
CA ALA A 305 10.68 9.61 7.40
C ALA A 305 10.19 8.20 7.76
N SER A 306 8.90 7.94 7.57
CA SER A 306 8.28 6.63 7.78
C SER A 306 8.83 5.58 6.82
N LEU A 307 8.93 5.90 5.52
CA LEU A 307 9.46 4.96 4.53
C LEU A 307 10.91 4.58 4.87
N LEU A 308 11.76 5.55 5.21
CA LEU A 308 13.11 5.27 5.66
C LEU A 308 13.11 4.42 6.94
N ARG A 309 12.22 4.72 7.90
CA ARG A 309 12.13 4.00 9.17
C ARG A 309 11.62 2.57 9.02
N GLN A 310 10.73 2.30 8.06
CA GLN A 310 10.30 0.94 7.71
C GLN A 310 11.51 0.07 7.43
N PHE A 311 12.37 0.52 6.50
CA PHE A 311 13.57 -0.21 6.10
C PHE A 311 14.60 -0.28 7.22
N LEU A 312 14.88 0.83 7.90
CA LEU A 312 15.86 0.83 8.99
C LEU A 312 15.45 -0.09 10.16
N GLU A 313 14.18 -0.11 10.55
CA GLU A 313 13.71 -0.97 11.63
C GLU A 313 13.68 -2.44 11.20
N GLY A 314 13.24 -2.74 9.97
CA GLY A 314 13.29 -4.08 9.39
C GLY A 314 14.71 -4.64 9.33
N GLN A 315 15.65 -3.87 8.78
CA GLN A 315 17.06 -4.23 8.70
C GLN A 315 17.69 -4.38 10.08
N HIS A 316 17.46 -3.42 10.98
CA HIS A 316 18.02 -3.46 12.33
C HIS A 316 17.54 -4.68 13.12
N TYR A 317 16.24 -5.00 13.07
CA TYR A 317 15.73 -6.23 13.69
C TYR A 317 16.35 -7.48 13.05
N SER A 318 16.43 -7.52 11.73
CA SER A 318 16.95 -8.67 10.99
C SER A 318 18.38 -9.00 11.40
N HIS A 319 19.29 -8.02 11.31
CA HIS A 319 20.69 -8.19 11.73
C HIS A 319 20.85 -8.51 13.22
N GLN A 320 19.91 -8.08 14.07
CA GLN A 320 19.98 -8.32 15.50
C GLN A 320 19.49 -9.71 15.90
N ALA A 321 18.42 -10.19 15.27
CA ALA A 321 17.64 -11.34 15.78
C ALA A 321 17.67 -12.57 14.87
N LEU A 322 17.98 -12.41 13.57
CA LEU A 322 17.91 -13.50 12.61
C LEU A 322 19.31 -14.04 12.28
N PRO A 323 19.45 -15.34 12.02
CA PRO A 323 20.72 -15.90 11.57
C PRO A 323 21.12 -15.38 10.17
N ARG A 324 22.43 -15.18 9.97
CA ARG A 324 23.13 -14.63 8.79
C ARG A 324 23.21 -13.10 8.76
N ASP A 325 24.27 -12.61 8.13
CA ASP A 325 24.59 -11.17 8.10
C ASP A 325 24.07 -10.45 6.85
N ASP A 326 23.65 -11.17 5.82
CA ASP A 326 23.22 -10.60 4.54
C ASP A 326 21.70 -10.45 4.46
N HIS A 327 21.22 -9.22 4.70
CA HIS A 327 19.82 -8.80 4.54
C HIS A 327 19.67 -7.73 3.46
N ASN A 328 20.31 -7.90 2.30
CA ASN A 328 20.37 -6.90 1.23
C ASN A 328 19.20 -6.85 0.21
N LEU A 329 18.01 -7.36 0.54
CA LEU A 329 16.86 -7.32 -0.38
C LEU A 329 15.64 -6.69 0.30
N ALA A 330 14.65 -6.29 -0.50
CA ALA A 330 13.33 -5.87 -0.05
C ALA A 330 12.25 -6.61 -0.85
N TRP A 331 11.43 -7.38 -0.13
CA TRP A 331 10.32 -8.16 -0.67
C TRP A 331 8.99 -7.43 -0.43
N LEU A 332 8.39 -6.92 -1.50
CA LEU A 332 7.12 -6.17 -1.48
C LEU A 332 6.21 -6.64 -2.62
N PRO A 333 5.73 -7.90 -2.57
CA PRO A 333 4.96 -8.52 -3.63
C PRO A 333 3.61 -7.85 -3.84
N ASP A 334 2.98 -7.33 -2.77
CA ASP A 334 1.58 -6.89 -2.80
C ASP A 334 1.33 -5.41 -2.49
N SER A 335 2.36 -4.58 -2.33
CA SER A 335 2.15 -3.14 -2.09
C SER A 335 1.57 -2.41 -3.32
N PHE A 336 0.64 -1.48 -3.08
CA PHE A 336 -0.16 -0.82 -4.12
C PHE A 336 0.56 0.35 -4.81
N GLY A 337 1.64 0.00 -5.53
CA GLY A 337 2.50 0.94 -6.25
C GLY A 337 3.70 1.41 -5.42
N PHE A 338 4.70 1.99 -6.09
CA PHE A 338 5.96 2.36 -5.46
C PHE A 338 6.48 3.73 -5.92
N SER A 339 6.75 4.60 -4.95
CA SER A 339 7.35 5.91 -5.21
C SER A 339 8.76 5.79 -5.79
N GLN A 340 9.10 6.67 -6.74
CA GLN A 340 10.44 6.86 -7.31
C GLN A 340 11.52 7.11 -6.25
N GLY A 341 11.16 7.50 -5.02
CA GLY A 341 12.08 7.68 -3.90
C GLY A 341 12.60 6.37 -3.27
N LEU A 342 12.02 5.22 -3.60
CA LEU A 342 12.39 3.94 -2.99
C LEU A 342 13.87 3.54 -3.23
N PRO A 343 14.47 3.70 -4.43
CA PRO A 343 15.89 3.38 -4.65
C PRO A 343 16.84 4.11 -3.70
N ALA A 344 16.57 5.37 -3.37
CA ALA A 344 17.36 6.13 -2.40
C ALA A 344 17.22 5.57 -0.97
N VAL A 345 16.01 5.14 -0.59
CA VAL A 345 15.77 4.48 0.70
C VAL A 345 16.45 3.10 0.76
N CYS A 346 16.36 2.31 -0.30
CA CYS A 346 17.04 1.02 -0.41
C CYS A 346 18.55 1.20 -0.20
N GLN A 347 19.18 2.12 -0.94
CA GLN A 347 20.60 2.42 -0.78
C GLN A 347 20.94 2.82 0.67
N ALA A 348 20.17 3.75 1.26
CA ALA A 348 20.41 4.28 2.59
C ALA A 348 20.23 3.24 3.73
N SER A 349 19.61 2.09 3.42
CA SER A 349 19.35 0.99 4.35
C SER A 349 20.14 -0.29 4.04
N GLY A 350 21.00 -0.27 3.01
CA GLY A 350 21.82 -1.42 2.62
C GLY A 350 21.07 -2.46 1.79
N VAL A 351 19.92 -2.12 1.21
CA VAL A 351 19.16 -2.97 0.29
C VAL A 351 19.67 -2.78 -1.14
N ALA A 352 20.10 -3.87 -1.77
CA ALA A 352 20.60 -3.94 -3.14
C ALA A 352 19.56 -4.44 -4.16
N TRP A 353 18.57 -5.22 -3.69
CA TRP A 353 17.52 -5.80 -4.53
C TRP A 353 16.12 -5.40 -4.06
N PHE A 354 15.26 -5.01 -4.99
CA PHE A 354 13.83 -4.75 -4.79
C PHE A 354 13.01 -5.78 -5.57
N ILE A 355 12.02 -6.39 -4.94
CA ILE A 355 11.24 -7.49 -5.53
C ILE A 355 9.76 -7.20 -5.34
N THR A 356 8.98 -7.32 -6.41
CA THR A 356 7.53 -7.12 -6.39
C THR A 356 6.82 -8.01 -7.41
N HIS A 357 5.54 -8.29 -7.18
CA HIS A 357 4.65 -8.94 -8.16
C HIS A 357 3.54 -7.98 -8.64
N LYS A 358 3.13 -7.02 -7.81
CA LYS A 358 1.90 -6.24 -8.01
C LYS A 358 1.79 -5.52 -9.35
N LEU A 359 2.90 -5.18 -10.01
CA LEU A 359 2.89 -4.52 -11.33
C LEU A 359 2.32 -5.39 -12.47
N PHE A 360 2.17 -6.70 -12.28
CA PHE A 360 1.41 -7.56 -13.21
C PHE A 360 -0.08 -7.18 -13.27
N TRP A 361 -0.59 -6.47 -12.26
CA TRP A 361 -1.99 -6.09 -12.12
C TRP A 361 -2.30 -4.75 -12.77
N ASN A 362 -1.41 -4.19 -13.59
CA ASN A 362 -1.78 -3.03 -14.40
C ASN A 362 -2.91 -3.39 -15.36
N ALA A 363 -4.02 -2.64 -15.29
CA ALA A 363 -5.25 -2.93 -15.99
C ALA A 363 -5.08 -2.85 -17.52
N ASP A 364 -4.51 -1.76 -18.03
CA ASP A 364 -4.46 -1.48 -19.47
C ASP A 364 -3.04 -1.46 -20.03
N GLN A 365 -2.06 -1.00 -19.24
CA GLN A 365 -0.66 -0.87 -19.69
C GLN A 365 0.27 -1.80 -18.90
N PRO A 366 0.53 -3.01 -19.40
CA PRO A 366 1.52 -3.91 -18.82
C PRO A 366 2.86 -3.21 -18.61
N PHE A 367 3.46 -3.46 -17.45
CA PHE A 367 4.81 -2.96 -17.17
C PHE A 367 5.83 -3.64 -18.10
N PRO A 368 6.79 -2.90 -18.70
CA PRO A 368 7.54 -3.40 -19.85
C PRO A 368 8.77 -4.24 -19.48
N HIS A 369 9.12 -4.34 -18.20
CA HIS A 369 10.34 -5.00 -17.74
C HIS A 369 10.05 -6.03 -16.64
N ARG A 370 10.68 -7.20 -16.71
CA ARG A 370 10.66 -8.20 -15.63
C ARG A 370 11.88 -8.11 -14.73
N LEU A 371 13.01 -7.64 -15.26
CA LEU A 371 14.28 -7.46 -14.56
C LEU A 371 14.91 -6.15 -15.05
N PHE A 372 15.23 -5.24 -14.14
CA PHE A 372 15.65 -3.88 -14.51
C PHE A 372 16.47 -3.19 -13.41
N ARG A 373 17.13 -2.10 -13.76
CA ARG A 373 17.70 -1.13 -12.81
C ARG A 373 16.68 -0.04 -12.55
N TRP A 374 16.42 0.27 -11.29
CA TRP A 374 15.53 1.37 -10.92
C TRP A 374 16.33 2.50 -10.29
N ARG A 375 16.25 3.69 -10.89
CA ARG A 375 17.07 4.84 -10.50
C ARG A 375 16.24 6.02 -10.03
N HIS A 376 16.62 6.54 -8.87
CA HIS A 376 16.13 7.81 -8.33
C HIS A 376 16.83 9.00 -9.01
N PRO A 377 16.20 10.19 -9.15
CA PRO A 377 16.80 11.34 -9.81
C PRO A 377 18.15 11.82 -9.24
N SER A 378 18.46 11.58 -7.96
CA SER A 378 19.82 11.88 -7.44
C SER A 378 20.90 10.86 -7.81
N GLY A 379 20.54 9.76 -8.46
CA GLY A 379 21.47 8.79 -9.06
C GLY A 379 21.58 7.46 -8.30
N GLU A 380 20.96 7.33 -7.13
CA GLU A 380 20.87 6.07 -6.40
C GLU A 380 20.07 5.05 -7.21
N GLU A 381 20.53 3.80 -7.17
CA GLU A 381 19.95 2.70 -7.93
C GLU A 381 19.74 1.48 -7.06
N VAL A 382 18.72 0.70 -7.42
CA VAL A 382 18.48 -0.64 -6.89
C VAL A 382 18.20 -1.58 -8.06
N LEU A 383 18.64 -2.83 -7.97
CA LEU A 383 18.23 -3.87 -8.93
C LEU A 383 16.81 -4.31 -8.61
N ALA A 384 15.97 -4.44 -9.62
CA ALA A 384 14.55 -4.72 -9.45
C ALA A 384 14.11 -5.96 -10.22
N LEU A 385 13.40 -6.86 -9.53
CA LEU A 385 12.83 -8.09 -10.08
C LEU A 385 11.31 -8.08 -9.93
N MET A 386 10.61 -8.26 -11.04
CA MET A 386 9.18 -8.56 -11.05
C MET A 386 9.00 -10.08 -10.97
N SER A 387 8.68 -10.60 -9.78
CA SER A 387 8.67 -12.03 -9.48
C SER A 387 7.51 -12.78 -10.15
N ALA A 388 7.58 -14.11 -10.16
CA ALA A 388 6.39 -14.94 -10.34
C ALA A 388 5.29 -14.55 -9.34
N PRO A 389 4.01 -14.89 -9.65
CA PRO A 389 2.93 -14.70 -8.69
C PRO A 389 3.24 -15.39 -7.35
N ILE A 390 2.81 -14.75 -6.27
CA ILE A 390 2.76 -15.38 -4.94
C ILE A 390 1.53 -16.28 -4.86
N GLY A 391 1.53 -17.28 -3.97
CA GLY A 391 0.38 -18.20 -3.81
C GLY A 391 0.17 -19.13 -5.00
N THR A 392 1.24 -19.56 -5.67
CA THR A 392 1.14 -20.47 -6.83
C THR A 392 1.20 -21.94 -6.41
N ASP A 393 0.60 -22.84 -7.17
CA ASP A 393 0.72 -24.28 -6.95
C ASP A 393 1.89 -24.90 -7.73
N GLY A 394 1.95 -26.23 -7.71
CA GLY A 394 2.89 -27.02 -8.50
C GLY A 394 2.37 -27.39 -9.89
N ASP A 395 1.46 -26.61 -10.50
CA ASP A 395 0.90 -26.92 -11.83
C ASP A 395 2.01 -26.88 -12.91
N PRO A 396 2.32 -28.01 -13.57
CA PRO A 396 3.36 -28.08 -14.59
C PRO A 396 3.08 -27.19 -15.82
N ILE A 397 1.81 -26.94 -16.16
CA ILE A 397 1.44 -26.13 -17.32
C ILE A 397 1.74 -24.66 -17.00
N ALA A 398 1.22 -24.16 -15.88
CA ALA A 398 1.44 -22.79 -15.43
C ALA A 398 2.94 -22.46 -15.27
N MET A 399 3.71 -23.38 -14.67
CA MET A 399 5.17 -23.24 -14.53
C MET A 399 5.89 -23.13 -15.88
N ALA A 400 5.55 -24.00 -16.83
CA ALA A 400 6.16 -24.01 -18.15
C ALA A 400 5.78 -22.76 -18.98
N ASP A 401 4.54 -22.29 -18.86
CA ASP A 401 4.11 -21.02 -19.47
C ASP A 401 4.85 -19.84 -18.88
N TYR A 402 4.95 -19.75 -17.55
CA TYR A 402 5.75 -18.73 -16.88
C TYR A 402 7.21 -18.75 -17.33
N SER A 403 7.83 -19.93 -17.38
CA SER A 403 9.22 -20.11 -17.82
C SER A 403 9.45 -19.54 -19.22
N ARG A 404 8.56 -19.86 -20.17
CA ARG A 404 8.63 -19.31 -21.54
C ARG A 404 8.43 -17.80 -21.57
N GLN A 405 7.42 -17.29 -20.86
CA GLN A 405 7.15 -15.86 -20.79
C GLN A 405 8.32 -15.09 -20.15
N TRP A 406 8.95 -15.65 -19.13
CA TRP A 406 10.14 -15.10 -18.49
C TRP A 406 11.30 -15.03 -19.47
N GLN A 407 11.61 -16.13 -20.15
CA GLN A 407 12.69 -16.19 -21.13
C GLN A 407 12.42 -15.24 -22.31
N GLN A 408 11.19 -15.16 -22.81
CA GLN A 408 10.81 -14.23 -23.87
C GLN A 408 10.98 -12.76 -23.46
N ALA A 409 10.61 -12.43 -22.22
CA ALA A 409 10.65 -11.05 -21.72
C ALA A 409 12.06 -10.58 -21.30
N THR A 410 12.95 -11.50 -20.94
CA THR A 410 14.27 -11.17 -20.34
C THR A 410 15.47 -11.69 -21.11
N GLY A 411 15.30 -12.72 -21.95
CA GLY A 411 16.39 -13.49 -22.55
C GLY A 411 17.10 -14.42 -21.57
N ILE A 412 16.64 -14.56 -20.33
CA ILE A 412 17.32 -15.36 -19.29
C ILE A 412 16.81 -16.79 -19.32
N GLU A 413 17.74 -17.75 -19.34
CA GLU A 413 17.45 -19.19 -19.49
C GLU A 413 16.98 -19.88 -18.19
N GLN A 414 16.77 -19.14 -17.10
CA GLN A 414 16.29 -19.68 -15.83
C GLN A 414 15.37 -18.67 -15.14
N GLY A 415 14.29 -19.15 -14.52
CA GLY A 415 13.31 -18.32 -13.81
C GLY A 415 13.16 -18.68 -12.33
N LEU A 416 12.33 -17.92 -11.61
CA LEU A 416 11.98 -18.15 -10.21
C LEU A 416 10.49 -18.50 -10.10
N TRP A 417 10.14 -19.56 -9.37
CA TRP A 417 8.76 -19.97 -9.09
C TRP A 417 8.52 -20.11 -7.59
N LEU A 418 7.33 -19.73 -7.13
CA LEU A 418 7.02 -19.47 -5.72
C LEU A 418 5.83 -20.30 -5.21
N PRO A 419 6.02 -21.63 -5.00
CA PRO A 419 4.92 -22.49 -4.57
C PRO A 419 4.42 -22.16 -3.15
N GLY A 420 3.11 -22.05 -2.95
CA GLY A 420 2.40 -21.68 -1.71
C GLY A 420 0.90 -21.50 -1.94
N VAL A 421 0.10 -21.35 -0.87
CA VAL A 421 -1.38 -21.36 -0.95
C VAL A 421 -1.99 -19.96 -1.12
N GLY A 422 -1.47 -18.90 -0.50
CA GLY A 422 -1.99 -17.53 -0.74
C GLY A 422 -1.77 -16.52 0.39
N ASP A 423 -2.67 -15.54 0.45
CA ASP A 423 -2.49 -14.24 1.14
C ASP A 423 -2.71 -14.27 2.66
N HIS A 424 -3.46 -15.25 3.20
CA HIS A 424 -3.59 -15.44 4.65
C HIS A 424 -2.60 -16.46 5.24
N GLY A 425 -1.60 -16.88 4.46
CA GLY A 425 -0.67 -17.96 4.80
C GLY A 425 -0.92 -19.25 4.02
N GLY A 426 -0.49 -20.37 4.59
CA GLY A 426 -0.45 -21.65 3.89
C GLY A 426 0.77 -21.73 2.98
N GLY A 427 1.85 -22.32 3.51
CA GLY A 427 3.06 -22.60 2.76
C GLY A 427 2.84 -23.75 1.76
N PRO A 428 3.92 -24.34 1.21
CA PRO A 428 3.79 -25.51 0.35
C PRO A 428 3.03 -26.62 1.09
N SER A 429 2.10 -27.29 0.41
CA SER A 429 1.44 -28.48 0.94
C SER A 429 2.22 -29.74 0.55
N ARG A 430 2.02 -30.85 1.29
CA ARG A 430 2.58 -32.16 0.90
C ARG A 430 2.20 -32.52 -0.53
N GLU A 431 0.96 -32.25 -0.89
CA GLU A 431 0.43 -32.50 -2.23
C GLU A 431 1.18 -31.72 -3.31
N MET A 432 1.44 -30.42 -3.08
CA MET A 432 2.23 -29.63 -4.03
C MET A 432 3.63 -30.23 -4.23
N LEU A 433 4.28 -30.69 -3.16
CA LEU A 433 5.61 -31.32 -3.26
C LEU A 433 5.55 -32.64 -4.02
N ASP A 434 4.56 -33.49 -3.75
CA ASP A 434 4.34 -34.74 -4.47
C ASP A 434 4.09 -34.47 -5.98
N GLN A 435 3.32 -33.43 -6.32
CA GLN A 435 3.12 -33.00 -7.71
C GLN A 435 4.40 -32.52 -8.36
N LEU A 436 5.16 -31.63 -7.71
CA LEU A 436 6.42 -31.13 -8.23
C LEU A 436 7.40 -32.27 -8.54
N ALA A 437 7.46 -33.29 -7.66
CA ALA A 437 8.27 -34.47 -7.87
C ALA A 437 7.76 -35.34 -9.04
N LEU A 438 6.45 -35.55 -9.15
CA LEU A 438 5.83 -36.33 -10.22
C LEU A 438 6.17 -35.78 -11.62
N TRP A 439 6.24 -34.45 -11.75
CA TRP A 439 6.45 -33.80 -13.04
C TRP A 439 7.93 -33.60 -13.42
N GLN A 440 8.90 -33.77 -12.51
CA GLN A 440 10.33 -33.37 -12.67
C GLN A 440 10.93 -33.67 -14.05
N ASP A 441 10.71 -34.87 -14.57
CA ASP A 441 11.33 -35.36 -15.81
C ASP A 441 10.35 -35.53 -16.98
N GLN A 442 9.10 -35.07 -16.80
CA GLN A 442 8.04 -35.21 -17.79
C GLN A 442 8.25 -34.30 -19.01
N PRO A 443 7.89 -34.74 -20.23
CA PRO A 443 7.97 -33.93 -21.43
C PRO A 443 7.22 -32.60 -21.31
N LEU A 444 7.76 -31.53 -21.90
CA LEU A 444 7.23 -30.15 -21.86
C LEU A 444 7.05 -29.51 -20.48
N SER A 445 7.38 -30.21 -19.39
CA SER A 445 7.44 -29.61 -18.06
C SER A 445 8.76 -28.85 -17.87
N ALA A 446 8.72 -27.73 -17.16
CA ALA A 446 9.91 -26.98 -16.81
C ALA A 446 10.76 -27.78 -15.80
N PRO A 447 12.05 -28.04 -16.07
CA PRO A 447 12.96 -28.61 -15.07
C PRO A 447 12.97 -27.71 -13.84
N ARG A 448 12.99 -28.29 -12.65
CA ARG A 448 12.84 -27.53 -11.40
C ARG A 448 13.87 -27.96 -10.36
N ARG A 449 14.33 -27.00 -9.55
CA ARG A 449 15.25 -27.27 -8.44
C ARG A 449 14.93 -26.35 -7.28
N PHE A 450 14.84 -26.90 -6.07
CA PHE A 450 14.76 -26.05 -4.89
C PHE A 450 16.05 -25.25 -4.69
N SER A 451 15.91 -23.97 -4.37
CA SER A 451 16.99 -23.00 -4.22
C SER A 451 16.60 -21.95 -3.17
N SER A 452 17.42 -20.92 -2.97
CA SER A 452 17.06 -19.68 -2.28
C SER A 452 16.84 -18.55 -3.29
N VAL A 453 16.09 -17.51 -2.90
CA VAL A 453 15.94 -16.28 -3.68
C VAL A 453 17.30 -15.61 -3.83
N ARG A 454 18.09 -15.46 -2.75
CA ARG A 454 19.41 -14.80 -2.83
C ARG A 454 20.34 -15.45 -3.84
N ARG A 455 20.43 -16.78 -3.85
CA ARG A 455 21.22 -17.51 -4.87
C ARG A 455 20.77 -17.18 -6.29
N TYR A 456 19.46 -17.17 -6.54
CA TYR A 456 18.94 -16.82 -7.85
C TYR A 456 19.32 -15.37 -8.22
N LEU A 457 19.18 -14.42 -7.29
CA LEU A 457 19.56 -13.03 -7.52
C LEU A 457 21.06 -12.86 -7.78
N GLN A 458 21.92 -13.57 -7.04
CA GLN A 458 23.38 -13.58 -7.26
C GLN A 458 23.74 -14.05 -8.67
N GLU A 459 23.01 -15.01 -9.23
CA GLU A 459 23.19 -15.48 -10.62
C GLU A 459 22.79 -14.39 -11.65
N LEU A 460 21.94 -13.41 -11.26
CA LEU A 460 21.52 -12.28 -12.11
C LEU A 460 22.42 -11.04 -11.99
N GLU A 461 23.14 -10.86 -10.88
CA GLU A 461 23.98 -9.68 -10.63
C GLU A 461 24.98 -9.35 -11.76
N PRO A 462 25.66 -10.32 -12.41
CA PRO A 462 26.56 -10.04 -13.52
C PRO A 462 25.88 -9.37 -14.73
N LEU A 463 24.55 -9.46 -14.84
CA LEU A 463 23.78 -8.86 -15.92
C LEU A 463 23.45 -7.38 -15.68
N ALA A 464 23.71 -6.84 -14.48
CA ALA A 464 23.28 -5.50 -14.08
C ALA A 464 23.57 -4.40 -15.11
N ALA A 465 24.77 -4.40 -15.72
CA ALA A 465 25.15 -3.40 -16.71
C ALA A 465 24.31 -3.43 -18.01
N GLN A 466 23.71 -4.57 -18.32
CA GLN A 466 22.93 -4.83 -19.54
C GLN A 466 21.42 -4.63 -19.32
N LEU A 467 20.96 -4.52 -18.07
CA LEU A 467 19.55 -4.40 -17.74
C LEU A 467 18.96 -3.04 -18.18
N PRO A 468 17.68 -3.01 -18.57
CA PRO A 468 16.99 -1.76 -18.86
C PRO A 468 16.92 -0.88 -17.60
N LEU A 469 16.89 0.43 -17.81
CA LEU A 469 16.89 1.43 -16.75
C LEU A 469 15.53 2.12 -16.65
N TRP A 470 14.86 1.98 -15.51
CA TRP A 470 13.62 2.68 -15.19
C TRP A 470 13.92 3.93 -14.34
N ARG A 471 13.38 5.09 -14.74
CA ARG A 471 13.63 6.41 -14.10
C ARG A 471 12.34 7.12 -13.71
N ASP A 472 11.35 6.37 -13.27
CA ASP A 472 10.04 6.90 -12.90
C ASP A 472 9.50 6.15 -11.67
N GLU A 473 8.35 6.57 -11.14
CA GLU A 473 7.56 5.76 -10.22
C GLU A 473 7.17 4.41 -10.84
N LEU A 474 6.97 3.40 -10.01
CA LEU A 474 6.34 2.15 -10.41
C LEU A 474 4.85 2.28 -10.06
N TYR A 475 4.15 3.05 -10.89
CA TYR A 475 2.72 3.32 -10.74
C TYR A 475 1.89 2.06 -11.04
N LEU A 476 0.94 1.78 -10.15
CA LEU A 476 -0.03 0.70 -10.30
C LEU A 476 -1.34 1.26 -10.85
N GLU A 477 -1.83 0.66 -11.94
CA GLU A 477 -3.08 1.07 -12.61
C GLU A 477 -4.35 0.50 -11.97
N LEU A 478 -4.22 -0.19 -10.85
CA LEU A 478 -5.31 -0.60 -9.98
C LEU A 478 -5.10 0.01 -8.59
N HIS A 479 -6.13 -0.09 -7.78
CA HIS A 479 -6.17 0.34 -6.39
C HIS A 479 -6.10 1.86 -6.20
N ARG A 480 -6.64 2.63 -7.16
CA ARG A 480 -6.58 4.10 -7.19
C ARG A 480 -7.42 4.81 -6.12
N ALA A 481 -8.34 4.12 -5.46
CA ALA A 481 -9.13 4.67 -4.35
C ALA A 481 -8.39 4.67 -3.01
N CYS A 482 -7.34 3.86 -2.86
CA CYS A 482 -6.56 3.73 -1.62
C CYS A 482 -6.10 5.07 -0.99
N PRO A 483 -5.71 6.10 -1.77
CA PRO A 483 -5.38 7.42 -1.22
C PRO A 483 -6.60 8.22 -0.67
N THR A 484 -7.82 7.79 -0.97
CA THR A 484 -9.09 8.46 -0.61
C THR A 484 -9.88 7.71 0.46
N SER A 485 -9.94 6.37 0.38
CA SER A 485 -10.61 5.50 1.36
C SER A 485 -10.08 5.73 2.77
N ARG A 486 -10.90 5.59 3.82
CA ARG A 486 -10.51 5.71 5.24
C ARG A 486 -9.64 6.94 5.56
N PRO A 487 -10.11 8.18 5.30
CA PRO A 487 -9.33 9.41 5.53
C PRO A 487 -8.99 9.62 7.01
N ASP A 488 -9.73 9.00 7.94
CA ASP A 488 -9.44 8.95 9.37
C ASP A 488 -8.11 8.23 9.67
N GLN A 489 -7.84 7.10 9.00
CA GLN A 489 -6.61 6.34 9.17
C GLN A 489 -5.40 7.13 8.65
N LYS A 490 -5.53 7.79 7.49
CA LYS A 490 -4.51 8.70 6.95
C LYS A 490 -4.22 9.85 7.91
N ARG A 491 -5.26 10.42 8.55
CA ARG A 491 -5.11 11.47 9.58
C ARG A 491 -4.38 10.96 10.82
N HIS A 492 -4.66 9.72 11.24
CA HIS A 492 -3.97 9.08 12.36
C HIS A 492 -2.49 8.85 12.08
N ASN A 493 -2.17 8.30 10.91
CA ASN A 493 -0.82 8.11 10.40
C ASN A 493 -0.03 9.44 10.45
N ARG A 494 -0.52 10.47 9.77
CA ARG A 494 0.14 11.80 9.70
C ARG A 494 0.31 12.46 11.05
N SER A 495 -0.68 12.35 11.92
CA SER A 495 -0.60 12.91 13.27
C SER A 495 0.47 12.22 14.11
N LEU A 496 0.61 10.90 13.97
CA LEU A 496 1.58 10.13 14.74
C LEU A 496 3.00 10.29 14.19
N GLU A 497 3.19 10.32 12.86
CA GLU A 497 4.46 10.67 12.22
C GLU A 497 5.03 11.97 12.79
N ARG A 498 4.23 13.04 12.78
CA ARG A 498 4.64 14.33 13.33
C ARG A 498 4.99 14.23 14.81
N LEU A 499 4.13 13.60 15.63
CA LEU A 499 4.33 13.52 17.08
C LEU A 499 5.58 12.71 17.45
N LEU A 500 5.91 11.67 16.70
CA LEU A 500 7.12 10.87 16.91
C LEU A 500 8.37 11.67 16.55
N LEU A 501 8.35 12.37 15.41
CA LEU A 501 9.40 13.30 15.03
C LEU A 501 9.59 14.39 16.10
N GLU A 502 8.52 15.03 16.57
CA GLU A 502 8.59 16.02 17.67
C GLU A 502 9.19 15.41 18.95
N ALA A 503 8.73 14.21 19.35
CA ALA A 503 9.19 13.55 20.57
C ALA A 503 10.68 13.18 20.51
N ASP A 504 11.12 12.58 19.41
CA ASP A 504 12.51 12.16 19.20
C ASP A 504 13.45 13.36 19.17
N LEU A 505 13.05 14.45 18.50
CA LEU A 505 13.84 15.68 18.44
C LEU A 505 13.99 16.31 19.82
N VAL A 506 12.89 16.44 20.57
CA VAL A 506 12.93 17.04 21.91
C VAL A 506 13.76 16.18 22.88
N GLU A 507 13.63 14.85 22.83
CA GLU A 507 14.45 13.95 23.65
C GLU A 507 15.94 14.15 23.33
N ALA A 508 16.30 14.19 22.04
CA ALA A 508 17.67 14.45 21.62
C ALA A 508 18.20 15.81 22.11
N LEU A 509 17.40 16.88 21.98
CA LEU A 509 17.74 18.22 22.48
C LEU A 509 17.90 18.27 24.00
N ALA A 510 17.16 17.44 24.73
CA ALA A 510 17.29 17.27 26.18
C ALA A 510 18.49 16.40 26.60
N GLY A 511 19.38 16.03 25.65
CA GLY A 511 20.53 15.17 25.91
C GLY A 511 20.14 13.71 26.19
N ARG A 512 18.98 13.26 25.70
CA ARG A 512 18.46 11.90 25.89
C ARG A 512 18.39 11.17 24.56
N ARG A 513 18.65 9.87 24.58
CA ARG A 513 18.42 9.03 23.41
C ARG A 513 16.91 8.92 23.15
N PRO A 514 16.46 9.01 21.88
CA PRO A 514 15.07 8.78 21.54
C PRO A 514 14.58 7.43 22.04
N SER A 515 13.53 7.45 22.88
CA SER A 515 13.03 6.25 23.58
C SER A 515 11.88 5.54 22.86
N GLY A 516 11.43 6.11 21.73
CA GLY A 516 10.16 5.81 21.08
C GLY A 516 10.06 4.60 20.17
N ARG A 517 10.99 3.64 20.27
CA ARG A 517 11.07 2.54 19.30
C ARG A 517 9.75 1.78 19.17
N GLU A 518 9.07 1.53 20.29
CA GLU A 518 7.77 0.84 20.30
C GLU A 518 6.64 1.67 19.68
N GLU A 519 6.59 2.98 19.91
CA GLU A 519 5.60 3.84 19.25
C GLU A 519 5.87 3.99 17.75
N TRP A 520 7.14 3.99 17.32
CA TRP A 520 7.51 3.87 15.91
C TRP A 520 7.06 2.53 15.33
N ARG A 521 7.35 1.39 15.98
CA ARG A 521 6.88 0.07 15.53
C ARG A 521 5.36 0.01 15.39
N ASN A 522 4.62 0.63 16.30
CA ASN A 522 3.17 0.76 16.19
C ASN A 522 2.77 1.57 14.94
N LEU A 523 3.41 2.72 14.68
CA LEU A 523 3.17 3.48 13.45
C LEU A 523 3.45 2.64 12.20
N LEU A 524 4.63 2.02 12.13
CA LEU A 524 5.08 1.24 10.98
C LEU A 524 4.20 0.02 10.72
N PHE A 525 3.74 -0.65 11.78
CA PHE A 525 2.83 -1.80 11.65
C PHE A 525 1.53 -1.39 10.98
N GLN A 526 0.96 -0.24 11.38
CA GLN A 526 -0.29 0.27 10.83
C GLN A 526 -0.13 0.90 9.43
N GLN A 527 1.10 0.94 8.90
CA GLN A 527 1.40 1.30 7.51
C GLN A 527 1.45 0.08 6.58
N PHE A 528 1.06 -1.10 7.07
CA PHE A 528 0.86 -2.29 6.24
C PHE A 528 -0.08 -1.99 5.07
N HIS A 529 0.19 -2.63 3.93
CA HIS A 529 -0.46 -2.30 2.65
C HIS A 529 -1.98 -2.55 2.62
N ASP A 530 -2.56 -3.34 3.53
CA ASP A 530 -4.03 -3.44 3.64
C ASP A 530 -4.67 -2.65 4.77
N ILE A 531 -3.86 -2.13 5.70
CA ILE A 531 -4.36 -1.31 6.80
C ILE A 531 -4.43 0.15 6.37
N LEU A 532 -3.30 0.75 6.00
CA LEU A 532 -3.24 2.19 5.75
C LEU A 532 -4.06 2.61 4.52
N PRO A 533 -4.02 1.89 3.39
CA PRO A 533 -4.93 2.08 2.26
C PRO A 533 -6.42 2.04 2.57
N GLY A 534 -6.83 1.46 3.70
CA GLY A 534 -8.23 1.46 4.12
C GLY A 534 -9.01 0.31 3.49
N THR A 535 -8.37 -0.83 3.30
CA THR A 535 -8.83 -1.94 2.47
C THR A 535 -9.07 -3.23 3.28
N SER A 536 -9.35 -3.09 4.58
CA SER A 536 -9.58 -4.19 5.52
C SER A 536 -11.00 -4.21 6.07
N VAL A 537 -11.41 -5.29 6.73
CA VAL A 537 -12.71 -5.38 7.42
C VAL A 537 -12.80 -4.40 8.61
N PRO A 538 -14.01 -4.01 9.05
CA PRO A 538 -14.21 -3.02 10.12
C PRO A 538 -13.41 -3.31 11.40
N GLU A 539 -13.31 -4.58 11.79
CA GLU A 539 -12.65 -5.05 13.00
C GLU A 539 -11.16 -4.68 13.04
N VAL A 540 -10.49 -4.65 11.87
CA VAL A 540 -9.09 -4.24 11.76
C VAL A 540 -8.94 -2.78 12.18
N PHE A 541 -9.84 -1.91 11.75
CA PHE A 541 -9.80 -0.48 12.07
C PHE A 541 -10.22 -0.18 13.50
N GLU A 542 -11.17 -0.95 14.05
CA GLU A 542 -11.54 -0.87 15.46
C GLU A 542 -10.33 -1.22 16.36
N GLN A 543 -9.57 -2.26 15.99
CA GLN A 543 -8.33 -2.63 16.67
C GLN A 543 -7.23 -1.57 16.50
N ALA A 544 -7.05 -1.05 15.28
CA ALA A 544 -6.05 -0.03 14.98
C ALA A 544 -6.31 1.27 15.77
N GLU A 545 -7.58 1.67 15.95
CA GLU A 545 -7.93 2.92 16.63
C GLU A 545 -7.44 2.97 18.09
N ALA A 546 -7.54 1.87 18.82
CA ALA A 546 -6.99 1.79 20.18
C ALA A 546 -5.46 1.98 20.20
N GLN A 547 -4.76 1.39 19.23
CA GLN A 547 -3.31 1.47 19.08
C GLN A 547 -2.88 2.89 18.69
N TRP A 548 -3.55 3.50 17.71
CA TRP A 548 -3.35 4.89 17.30
C TRP A 548 -3.48 5.85 18.48
N ARG A 549 -4.56 5.75 19.26
CA ARG A 549 -4.79 6.59 20.44
C ARG A 549 -3.69 6.41 21.49
N ARG A 550 -3.29 5.16 21.77
CA ARG A 550 -2.25 4.86 22.75
C ARG A 550 -0.89 5.42 22.31
N ALA A 551 -0.47 5.16 21.08
CA ALA A 551 0.81 5.63 20.55
C ALA A 551 0.88 7.17 20.52
N ARG A 552 -0.21 7.85 20.12
CA ARG A 552 -0.27 9.32 20.20
C ARG A 552 -0.15 9.86 21.62
N ARG A 553 -0.85 9.27 22.60
CA ARG A 553 -0.76 9.70 24.00
C ARG A 553 0.65 9.53 24.55
N ARG A 554 1.29 8.40 24.27
CA ARG A 554 2.67 8.13 24.72
C ARG A 554 3.67 9.06 24.06
N SER A 555 3.56 9.27 22.75
CA SER A 555 4.44 10.19 22.01
C SER A 555 4.30 11.64 22.52
N ARG A 556 3.08 12.10 22.79
CA ARG A 556 2.86 13.40 23.46
C ARG A 556 3.50 13.47 24.83
N SER A 557 3.33 12.42 25.64
CA SER A 557 3.92 12.37 26.99
C SER A 557 5.44 12.41 26.95
N ARG A 558 6.07 11.68 26.01
CA ARG A 558 7.52 11.70 25.77
C ARG A 558 8.01 13.09 25.39
N ARG A 559 7.38 13.70 24.37
CA ARG A 559 7.66 15.07 23.93
C ARG A 559 7.53 16.07 25.10
N ASP A 560 6.42 16.02 25.83
CA ASP A 560 6.16 16.98 26.91
C ASP A 560 7.12 16.76 28.10
N ALA A 561 7.53 15.52 28.38
CA ALA A 561 8.55 15.20 29.39
C ALA A 561 9.96 15.65 28.99
N GLY A 562 10.31 15.56 27.70
CA GLY A 562 11.55 16.12 27.17
C GLY A 562 11.55 17.65 27.23
N LEU A 563 10.42 18.30 26.89
CA LEU A 563 10.28 19.75 27.02
C LEU A 563 10.37 20.20 28.47
N ALA A 564 9.80 19.45 29.42
CA ALA A 564 9.90 19.74 30.85
C ALA A 564 11.36 19.70 31.38
N ALA A 565 12.27 19.00 30.68
CA ALA A 565 13.69 19.00 31.00
C ALA A 565 14.43 20.23 30.46
N LEU A 566 13.88 20.89 29.44
CA LEU A 566 14.46 22.06 28.78
C LEU A 566 13.89 23.38 29.34
N ILE A 567 12.60 23.39 29.69
CA ILE A 567 11.87 24.59 30.10
C ILE A 567 10.93 24.33 31.30
N PRO A 568 10.68 25.35 32.15
CA PRO A 568 9.78 25.23 33.29
C PRO A 568 8.31 25.23 32.84
N LEU A 569 7.64 24.08 33.02
CA LEU A 569 6.21 23.91 32.76
C LEU A 569 5.39 24.04 34.05
N ARG A 570 4.12 24.44 33.93
CA ARG A 570 3.16 24.49 35.05
C ARG A 570 1.92 23.65 34.74
N ALA A 571 1.36 22.99 35.76
CA ALA A 571 0.05 22.36 35.65
C ALA A 571 -1.07 23.38 35.94
N GLY A 572 -2.08 23.44 35.08
CA GLY A 572 -3.29 24.27 35.27
C GLY A 572 -3.27 25.64 34.60
N PRO A 573 -4.28 26.49 34.86
CA PRO A 573 -4.37 27.83 34.29
C PRO A 573 -3.16 28.68 34.68
N SER A 574 -2.63 29.45 33.72
CA SER A 574 -1.49 30.34 33.94
C SER A 574 -1.68 31.65 33.16
N SER A 575 -1.18 32.75 33.73
CA SER A 575 -0.98 34.04 33.05
C SER A 575 0.21 34.01 32.10
N SER A 576 1.01 32.92 32.10
CA SER A 576 2.15 32.70 31.21
C SER A 576 2.00 31.42 30.42
N TRP A 577 2.38 31.41 29.14
CA TRP A 577 2.28 30.27 28.24
C TRP A 577 3.55 30.11 27.43
N TRP A 578 4.02 28.88 27.30
CA TRP A 578 4.97 28.51 26.27
C TRP A 578 4.23 28.25 24.97
N VAL A 579 4.76 28.79 23.88
CA VAL A 579 4.34 28.52 22.50
C VAL A 579 5.57 28.18 21.68
N GLY A 580 5.51 27.18 20.82
CA GLY A 580 6.71 26.75 20.12
C GLY A 580 6.47 25.99 18.82
N GLN A 581 7.45 26.13 17.93
CA GLN A 581 7.61 25.30 16.74
C GLN A 581 8.61 24.19 17.08
N LEU A 582 8.14 22.95 17.05
CA LEU A 582 8.88 21.80 17.57
C LEU A 582 9.60 20.97 16.49
N LEU A 583 9.51 21.38 15.23
CA LEU A 583 10.25 20.79 14.12
C LEU A 583 10.90 21.92 13.32
N PRO A 584 12.06 21.70 12.68
CA PRO A 584 12.75 22.73 11.93
C PRO A 584 11.86 23.35 10.86
N ALA A 585 11.72 24.68 10.88
CA ALA A 585 10.98 25.42 9.86
C ALA A 585 11.49 26.86 9.69
N PRO A 586 11.04 27.57 8.65
CA PRO A 586 11.53 28.92 8.38
C PRO A 586 10.98 29.96 9.36
N ALA A 587 11.76 31.02 9.58
CA ALA A 587 11.33 32.23 10.26
C ALA A 587 10.03 32.76 9.62
N SER A 588 9.06 33.13 10.45
CA SER A 588 7.71 33.46 9.99
C SER A 588 6.90 34.21 11.05
N GLN A 589 5.83 34.89 10.63
CA GLN A 589 4.77 35.31 11.56
C GLN A 589 3.77 34.18 11.70
N GLN A 590 3.52 33.75 12.93
CA GLN A 590 2.62 32.65 13.22
C GLN A 590 1.42 33.14 14.02
N LEU A 591 0.25 32.59 13.75
CA LEU A 591 -0.92 32.81 14.60
C LEU A 591 -1.07 31.67 15.60
N VAL A 592 -1.21 32.03 16.88
CA VAL A 592 -1.61 31.11 17.94
C VAL A 592 -2.96 31.54 18.51
N ARG A 593 -3.70 30.58 19.06
CA ARG A 593 -4.90 30.85 19.84
C ARG A 593 -4.62 30.56 21.32
N LEU A 594 -4.80 31.55 22.18
CA LEU A 594 -4.64 31.46 23.63
C LEU A 594 -5.93 31.92 24.37
N PRO A 595 -6.06 31.70 25.68
CA PRO A 595 -7.14 32.30 26.47
C PRO A 595 -7.19 33.83 26.31
N GLN A 596 -8.36 34.41 26.54
CA GLN A 596 -8.50 35.87 26.61
C GLN A 596 -7.61 36.42 27.74
N PRO A 597 -6.96 37.59 27.53
CA PRO A 597 -6.25 38.24 28.61
C PRO A 597 -7.22 38.60 29.74
N GLN A 598 -6.74 38.56 30.98
CA GLN A 598 -7.53 39.03 32.12
C GLN A 598 -7.81 40.54 31.97
N PRO A 599 -8.91 41.06 32.54
CA PRO A 599 -9.23 42.48 32.48
C PRO A 599 -8.04 43.34 32.93
N GLY A 600 -7.63 44.30 32.09
CA GLY A 600 -6.51 45.20 32.36
C GLY A 600 -5.12 44.67 31.98
N LEU A 601 -5.00 43.43 31.50
CA LEU A 601 -3.75 42.83 31.04
C LEU A 601 -3.72 42.68 29.50
N GLN A 602 -2.52 42.55 28.95
CA GLN A 602 -2.26 42.24 27.53
C GLN A 602 -1.25 41.10 27.43
N TRP A 603 -1.31 40.31 26.36
CA TRP A 603 -0.28 39.31 26.07
C TRP A 603 0.99 39.99 25.56
N CYS A 604 2.14 39.66 26.16
CA CYS A 604 3.45 40.16 25.77
C CYS A 604 4.37 39.00 25.35
N SER A 605 5.18 39.22 24.31
CA SER A 605 6.38 38.44 23.99
C SER A 605 7.64 39.19 24.46
N ALA A 606 8.82 38.62 24.20
CA ALA A 606 10.10 39.30 24.47
C ALA A 606 10.23 40.63 23.70
N ASP A 607 9.53 40.77 22.59
CA ASP A 607 9.60 41.94 21.69
C ASP A 607 8.54 43.01 22.00
N GLY A 608 7.62 42.74 22.94
CA GLY A 608 6.61 43.69 23.39
C GLY A 608 5.18 43.16 23.39
N VAL A 609 4.21 44.09 23.37
CA VAL A 609 2.77 43.77 23.46
C VAL A 609 2.26 43.23 22.13
N LEU A 610 1.71 42.03 22.17
CA LEU A 610 1.17 41.33 21.01
C LEU A 610 -0.21 41.86 20.65
N HIS A 611 -0.44 42.09 19.35
CA HIS A 611 -1.78 42.34 18.86
C HIS A 611 -2.66 41.11 19.11
N HIS A 612 -3.88 41.33 19.59
CA HIS A 612 -4.85 40.25 19.80
C HIS A 612 -6.18 40.53 19.13
N GLN A 613 -6.86 39.46 18.72
CA GLN A 613 -8.21 39.49 18.17
C GLN A 613 -9.05 38.44 18.88
N ARG A 614 -10.29 38.76 19.29
CA ARG A 614 -11.20 37.76 19.86
C ARG A 614 -11.57 36.72 18.80
N ALA A 615 -11.37 35.44 19.13
CA ALA A 615 -11.75 34.34 18.26
C ALA A 615 -13.24 33.99 18.45
N SER A 616 -13.94 33.75 17.35
CA SER A 616 -15.38 33.37 17.32
C SER A 616 -15.70 32.11 18.14
N THR A 617 -14.73 31.21 18.26
CA THR A 617 -14.88 29.93 18.99
C THR A 617 -14.34 29.96 20.42
N GLY A 618 -13.97 31.14 20.95
CA GLY A 618 -13.46 31.38 22.32
C GLY A 618 -11.96 31.64 22.40
N GLY A 619 -11.46 32.34 23.43
CA GLY A 619 -10.05 32.78 23.47
C GLY A 619 -9.74 33.91 22.47
N CYS A 620 -8.46 34.20 22.26
CA CYS A 620 -7.99 35.22 21.30
C CYS A 620 -6.91 34.67 20.37
N TRP A 621 -6.87 35.17 19.14
CA TRP A 621 -5.74 35.05 18.23
C TRP A 621 -4.66 36.03 18.64
N LEU A 622 -3.41 35.58 18.57
CA LEU A 622 -2.21 36.38 18.75
C LEU A 622 -1.30 36.15 17.55
N GLN A 623 -0.69 37.21 17.04
CA GLN A 623 0.38 37.10 16.05
C GLN A 623 1.72 37.09 16.76
N LEU A 624 2.50 36.05 16.52
CA LEU A 624 3.79 35.78 17.14
C LEU A 624 4.89 35.84 16.08
N PRO A 625 5.90 36.71 16.24
CA PRO A 625 7.09 36.66 15.40
C PRO A 625 7.93 35.44 15.77
N MET A 626 8.24 34.55 14.83
CA MET A 626 9.24 33.48 14.99
C MET A 626 10.48 33.89 14.19
N PRO A 627 11.43 34.65 14.80
CA PRO A 627 12.46 35.36 14.04
C PRO A 627 13.60 34.49 13.51
N SER A 628 13.75 33.25 13.98
CA SER A 628 14.83 32.37 13.52
C SER A 628 14.31 31.14 12.77
N HIS A 629 15.18 30.61 11.91
CA HIS A 629 14.93 29.36 11.21
C HIS A 629 15.34 28.21 12.13
N GLY A 630 14.43 27.28 12.42
CA GLY A 630 14.72 26.11 13.23
C GLY A 630 13.62 25.75 14.24
N VAL A 631 14.06 25.28 15.41
CA VAL A 631 13.20 24.91 16.54
C VAL A 631 13.29 26.00 17.59
N MET A 632 12.14 26.59 17.93
CA MET A 632 12.08 27.75 18.81
C MET A 632 10.88 27.68 19.73
N LEU A 633 11.08 28.12 20.97
CA LEU A 633 10.07 28.29 22.00
C LEU A 633 10.01 29.76 22.45
N GLN A 634 8.82 30.24 22.75
CA GLN A 634 8.60 31.55 23.35
C GLN A 634 7.71 31.43 24.58
N ARG A 635 8.13 32.08 25.67
CA ARG A 635 7.27 32.32 26.82
C ARG A 635 6.56 33.64 26.60
N LEU A 636 5.23 33.58 26.63
CA LEU A 636 4.34 34.73 26.57
C LEU A 636 3.75 34.93 27.96
N SER A 637 3.62 36.18 28.38
CA SER A 637 3.08 36.50 29.71
C SER A 637 2.07 37.63 29.62
N GLN A 638 1.02 37.56 30.44
CA GLN A 638 0.06 38.66 30.57
C GLN A 638 0.64 39.73 31.48
N GLN A 639 0.77 40.96 30.98
CA GLN A 639 1.32 42.10 31.72
C GLN A 639 0.38 43.30 31.67
N PRO A 640 0.43 44.21 32.68
CA PRO A 640 -0.28 45.49 32.62
C PRO A 640 0.16 46.33 31.42
N MET A 641 -0.76 47.11 30.88
CA MET A 641 -0.51 47.93 29.69
C MET A 641 0.55 49.01 29.96
N ALA A 642 1.79 48.80 29.49
CA ALA A 642 2.90 49.74 29.67
C ALA A 642 3.75 49.97 28.40
N LEU A 643 3.54 49.19 27.34
CA LEU A 643 4.34 49.21 26.10
C LEU A 643 3.43 49.44 24.87
N PRO A 644 3.96 50.02 23.77
CA PRO A 644 3.21 50.20 22.54
C PRO A 644 2.84 48.86 21.90
N THR A 645 1.57 48.72 21.47
CA THR A 645 1.06 47.53 20.78
C THR A 645 1.71 47.38 19.40
N THR A 646 2.23 46.19 19.09
CA THR A 646 2.69 45.88 17.73
C THR A 646 1.55 45.98 16.72
N ARG A 647 1.78 46.55 15.55
CA ARG A 647 0.80 46.49 14.46
C ARG A 647 0.77 45.08 13.86
N PRO A 648 -0.40 44.54 13.48
CA PRO A 648 -0.48 43.25 12.83
C PRO A 648 0.24 43.29 11.48
N SER A 649 1.24 42.42 11.30
CA SER A 649 1.90 42.21 10.01
C SER A 649 0.96 41.45 9.08
N GLY A 650 0.86 41.88 7.82
CA GLY A 650 0.05 41.18 6.82
C GLY A 650 -1.43 41.07 7.20
N ALA A 651 -2.01 42.14 7.76
CA ALA A 651 -3.37 42.15 8.30
C ALA A 651 -4.41 41.68 7.27
N VAL A 652 -5.40 40.91 7.74
CA VAL A 652 -6.53 40.43 6.95
C VAL A 652 -7.56 41.55 6.77
N GLN A 653 -8.13 41.63 5.57
CA GLN A 653 -9.22 42.54 5.25
C GLN A 653 -10.31 41.79 4.52
N LEU A 654 -11.54 41.96 4.98
CA LEU A 654 -12.74 41.48 4.33
C LEU A 654 -13.51 42.69 3.77
N ARG A 655 -13.77 42.71 2.47
CA ARG A 655 -14.46 43.81 1.79
C ARG A 655 -15.61 43.28 0.93
N PRO A 656 -16.81 43.88 0.96
CA PRO A 656 -17.86 43.50 0.03
C PRO A 656 -17.47 43.85 -1.41
N CYS A 657 -17.95 43.08 -2.38
CA CYS A 657 -17.78 43.34 -3.81
C CYS A 657 -19.00 44.08 -4.40
N ASP A 658 -18.75 44.97 -5.36
CA ASP A 658 -19.81 45.52 -6.20
C ASP A 658 -20.47 44.39 -7.01
N GLY A 659 -21.77 44.16 -6.81
CA GLY A 659 -22.50 43.03 -7.43
C GLY A 659 -22.62 41.77 -6.57
N GLY A 660 -22.19 41.81 -5.30
CA GLY A 660 -22.36 40.71 -4.33
C GLY A 660 -21.10 39.87 -4.13
N GLY A 661 -21.00 39.22 -2.97
CA GLY A 661 -19.81 38.48 -2.54
C GLY A 661 -18.77 39.34 -1.81
N TRP A 662 -17.57 38.79 -1.63
CA TRP A 662 -16.53 39.36 -0.77
C TRP A 662 -15.12 39.21 -1.35
N TRP A 663 -14.29 40.23 -1.18
CA TRP A 663 -12.84 40.11 -1.26
C TRP A 663 -12.26 39.83 0.12
N LEU A 664 -11.56 38.71 0.25
CA LEU A 664 -10.80 38.33 1.43
C LEU A 664 -9.31 38.37 1.10
N GLN A 665 -8.53 39.23 1.75
CA GLN A 665 -7.14 39.49 1.38
C GLN A 665 -6.20 39.75 2.56
N ASN A 666 -4.90 39.48 2.35
CA ASN A 666 -3.81 39.90 3.23
C ASN A 666 -2.67 40.51 2.39
N ASN A 667 -1.40 40.36 2.76
CA ASN A 667 -0.23 40.82 1.99
C ASN A 667 0.27 39.84 0.93
N HIS A 668 -0.17 38.57 0.97
CA HIS A 668 0.30 37.51 0.07
C HIS A 668 -0.70 37.18 -1.02
N LEU A 669 -2.00 37.20 -0.69
CA LEU A 669 -3.06 36.81 -1.60
C LEU A 669 -4.35 37.59 -1.39
N ARG A 670 -5.18 37.62 -2.44
CA ARG A 670 -6.60 37.97 -2.36
C ARG A 670 -7.46 36.92 -3.02
N ALA A 671 -8.60 36.62 -2.40
CA ALA A 671 -9.59 35.69 -2.90
C ALA A 671 -10.95 36.38 -3.06
N ARG A 672 -11.59 36.19 -4.21
CA ARG A 672 -12.99 36.59 -4.43
C ARG A 672 -13.88 35.44 -4.03
N LEU A 673 -14.79 35.68 -3.09
CA LEU A 673 -15.71 34.71 -2.52
C LEU A 673 -17.15 35.06 -2.92
N GLY A 674 -17.97 34.05 -3.18
CA GLY A 674 -19.40 34.22 -3.51
C GLY A 674 -20.23 33.00 -3.14
N ALA A 675 -21.42 32.88 -3.72
CA ALA A 675 -22.39 31.83 -3.40
C ALA A 675 -21.83 30.40 -3.59
N THR A 676 -20.94 30.19 -4.56
CA THR A 676 -20.34 28.87 -4.84
C THR A 676 -19.03 28.59 -4.09
N GLY A 677 -18.57 29.51 -3.23
CA GLY A 677 -17.30 29.42 -2.51
C GLY A 677 -16.23 30.34 -3.12
N VAL A 678 -15.07 29.80 -3.48
CA VAL A 678 -13.95 30.56 -4.05
C VAL A 678 -14.17 30.78 -5.55
N LEU A 679 -14.37 32.03 -5.96
CA LEU A 679 -14.60 32.41 -7.35
C LEU A 679 -13.30 32.74 -8.09
N GLN A 680 -12.33 33.33 -7.40
CA GLN A 680 -11.05 33.73 -7.97
C GLN A 680 -9.98 33.84 -6.88
N LEU A 681 -8.71 33.67 -7.26
CA LEU A 681 -7.54 33.84 -6.42
C LEU A 681 -6.44 34.60 -7.18
N GLN A 682 -5.74 35.51 -6.50
CA GLN A 682 -4.59 36.26 -7.03
C GLN A 682 -3.49 36.31 -5.98
N GLY A 683 -2.23 36.16 -6.41
CA GLY A 683 -1.06 36.41 -5.57
C GLY A 683 -0.67 37.89 -5.58
N SER A 684 0.11 38.33 -4.59
CA SER A 684 0.70 39.67 -4.60
C SER A 684 1.78 39.79 -5.68
N GLN A 685 1.86 40.96 -6.30
CA GLN A 685 2.87 41.28 -7.31
C GLN A 685 3.23 42.77 -7.23
N GLY A 686 4.46 43.06 -6.80
CA GLY A 686 4.87 44.44 -6.50
C GLY A 686 3.99 45.05 -5.41
N GLU A 687 3.46 46.25 -5.65
CA GLU A 687 2.54 46.94 -4.73
C GLU A 687 1.06 46.53 -4.93
N GLY A 688 0.78 45.65 -5.88
CA GLY A 688 -0.57 45.28 -6.27
C GLY A 688 -0.81 43.77 -6.29
N TRP A 689 -1.82 43.39 -7.07
CA TRP A 689 -2.24 42.02 -7.25
C TRP A 689 -1.88 41.56 -8.65
N GLY A 690 -1.31 40.37 -8.76
CA GLY A 690 -0.99 39.75 -10.03
C GLY A 690 -2.22 39.22 -10.75
N ASP A 691 -1.99 38.46 -11.82
CA ASP A 691 -3.06 37.87 -12.62
C ASP A 691 -3.90 36.86 -11.85
N GLU A 692 -5.13 36.70 -12.33
CA GLU A 692 -6.06 35.67 -11.90
C GLU A 692 -5.47 34.26 -12.10
N LEU A 693 -5.59 33.42 -11.06
CA LEU A 693 -5.03 32.07 -11.03
C LEU A 693 -6.03 30.99 -11.47
N LEU A 694 -7.33 31.24 -11.34
CA LEU A 694 -8.38 30.30 -11.72
C LEU A 694 -9.05 30.74 -13.03
N ALA A 695 -9.22 29.80 -13.96
CA ALA A 695 -9.93 30.03 -15.23
C ALA A 695 -11.44 30.17 -15.01
N GLU A 696 -11.95 29.50 -13.97
CA GLU A 696 -13.33 29.52 -13.52
C GLU A 696 -13.38 29.29 -12.00
N PRO A 697 -14.52 29.56 -11.33
CA PRO A 697 -14.67 29.29 -9.90
C PRO A 697 -14.27 27.86 -9.51
N LEU A 698 -13.73 27.71 -8.30
CA LEU A 698 -13.42 26.40 -7.72
C LEU A 698 -14.66 25.52 -7.75
N ALA A 699 -14.53 24.32 -8.32
CA ALA A 699 -15.63 23.41 -8.54
C ALA A 699 -15.71 22.34 -7.44
N TRP A 700 -16.91 22.12 -6.94
CA TRP A 700 -17.26 20.99 -6.07
C TRP A 700 -18.02 19.99 -6.92
N ARG A 701 -17.46 18.80 -7.11
CA ARG A 701 -18.00 17.79 -8.02
C ARG A 701 -18.38 16.53 -7.26
N ARG A 702 -19.53 15.97 -7.59
CA ARG A 702 -20.04 14.70 -7.05
C ARG A 702 -20.23 13.73 -8.22
N PHE A 703 -19.89 12.48 -8.04
CA PHE A 703 -19.96 11.45 -9.08
C PHE A 703 -20.49 10.14 -8.51
N ALA A 704 -21.15 9.34 -9.33
CA ALA A 704 -21.39 7.94 -9.00
C ALA A 704 -20.07 7.15 -9.19
N ASP A 705 -19.72 6.36 -8.19
CA ASP A 705 -18.49 5.58 -8.11
C ASP A 705 -18.85 4.13 -7.78
N ARG A 706 -19.15 3.35 -8.83
CA ARG A 706 -19.66 1.96 -8.73
C ARG A 706 -19.24 1.15 -9.95
N GLY A 707 -19.20 -0.17 -9.77
CA GLY A 707 -19.04 -1.14 -10.85
C GLY A 707 -17.66 -1.80 -10.89
N GLU A 708 -16.70 -1.28 -10.13
CA GLU A 708 -15.41 -1.94 -9.94
C GLU A 708 -15.55 -3.16 -9.02
N PHE A 709 -14.75 -4.18 -9.28
CA PHE A 709 -14.77 -5.43 -8.51
C PHE A 709 -14.25 -5.23 -7.08
N TRP A 710 -13.16 -4.47 -6.93
CA TRP A 710 -12.52 -4.19 -5.63
C TRP A 710 -12.91 -2.80 -5.11
N ASP A 711 -14.09 -2.66 -4.51
CA ASP A 711 -14.70 -1.36 -4.15
C ASP A 711 -13.76 -0.42 -3.37
N ALA A 712 -13.34 -0.74 -2.13
CA ALA A 712 -12.47 0.16 -1.36
C ALA A 712 -11.08 0.42 -1.98
N TRP A 713 -10.65 -0.42 -2.92
CA TRP A 713 -9.39 -0.29 -3.62
C TRP A 713 -9.51 0.60 -4.85
N ASP A 714 -10.58 0.46 -5.65
CA ASP A 714 -10.67 1.05 -6.98
C ASP A 714 -11.69 2.20 -7.08
N LEU A 715 -11.34 3.15 -7.95
CA LEU A 715 -12.26 4.19 -8.43
C LEU A 715 -12.79 3.75 -9.77
N ALA A 716 -14.10 3.90 -10.01
CA ALA A 716 -14.70 3.59 -11.29
C ALA A 716 -14.01 4.38 -12.41
N SER A 717 -13.37 3.72 -13.37
CA SER A 717 -12.59 4.41 -14.42
C SER A 717 -13.41 5.44 -15.22
N ASP A 718 -14.73 5.23 -15.30
CA ASP A 718 -15.70 6.07 -15.99
C ASP A 718 -16.48 7.03 -15.06
N TYR A 719 -16.11 7.18 -13.77
CA TYR A 719 -16.88 7.96 -12.79
C TYR A 719 -17.18 9.39 -13.28
N ARG A 720 -16.27 9.98 -14.08
CA ARG A 720 -16.41 11.34 -14.64
C ARG A 720 -17.59 11.48 -15.60
N GLU A 721 -18.02 10.38 -16.23
CA GLU A 721 -19.17 10.31 -17.14
C GLU A 721 -20.50 10.23 -16.38
N LYS A 722 -20.46 10.03 -15.04
CA LYS A 722 -21.61 9.86 -14.17
C LYS A 722 -21.70 10.98 -13.11
N PRO A 723 -21.77 12.27 -13.51
CA PRO A 723 -21.86 13.36 -12.57
C PRO A 723 -23.18 13.33 -11.81
N LEU A 724 -23.13 13.78 -10.56
CA LEU A 724 -24.28 13.98 -9.68
C LEU A 724 -24.33 15.43 -9.23
N ASP A 725 -25.53 15.92 -8.93
CA ASP A 725 -25.73 17.32 -8.57
C ASP A 725 -25.10 17.68 -7.23
N PHE A 726 -24.51 18.87 -7.14
CA PHE A 726 -24.05 19.45 -5.88
C PHE A 726 -24.22 20.97 -5.90
N SER A 727 -24.73 21.53 -4.81
CA SER A 727 -24.79 22.98 -4.63
C SER A 727 -24.73 23.37 -3.16
N TRP A 728 -24.16 24.54 -2.89
CA TRP A 728 -24.31 25.22 -1.62
C TRP A 728 -25.73 25.79 -1.53
N GLN A 729 -26.38 25.63 -0.38
CA GLN A 729 -27.80 25.96 -0.22
C GLN A 729 -28.04 27.32 0.41
N GLN A 730 -27.01 27.92 1.01
CA GLN A 730 -27.10 29.17 1.76
C GLN A 730 -25.99 30.11 1.33
N GLU A 731 -26.29 31.42 1.35
CA GLU A 731 -25.28 32.47 1.26
C GLU A 731 -24.25 32.34 2.40
N PRO A 732 -22.99 32.76 2.17
CA PRO A 732 -21.97 32.65 3.19
C PRO A 732 -22.26 33.52 4.42
N GLU A 733 -22.12 32.90 5.58
CA GLU A 733 -22.17 33.56 6.89
C GLU A 733 -20.76 34.05 7.26
N VAL A 734 -20.60 35.35 7.58
CA VAL A 734 -19.35 35.87 8.17
C VAL A 734 -19.29 35.43 9.63
N ILE A 735 -18.35 34.54 9.95
CA ILE A 735 -18.18 33.97 11.29
C ILE A 735 -17.22 34.81 12.13
N GLU A 736 -16.20 35.35 11.48
CA GLU A 736 -15.16 36.15 12.12
C GLU A 736 -14.65 37.18 11.13
N ASP A 737 -14.48 38.41 11.59
CA ASP A 737 -13.89 39.48 10.81
C ASP A 737 -12.97 40.31 11.71
N GLY A 738 -11.69 40.34 11.36
CA GLY A 738 -10.70 41.11 12.09
C GLY A 738 -9.32 41.03 11.45
N PRO A 739 -8.38 41.87 11.90
CA PRO A 739 -7.09 42.06 11.23
C PRO A 739 -6.15 40.85 11.34
N LEU A 740 -6.38 39.90 12.25
CA LEU A 740 -5.59 38.68 12.37
C LEU A 740 -6.24 37.49 11.66
N CYS A 741 -7.55 37.43 11.61
CA CYS A 741 -8.28 36.30 11.04
C CYS A 741 -9.66 36.74 10.57
N SER A 742 -10.01 36.41 9.33
CA SER A 742 -11.40 36.48 8.88
C SER A 742 -11.84 35.14 8.31
N GLN A 743 -13.09 34.76 8.59
CA GLN A 743 -13.64 33.45 8.22
C GLN A 743 -15.10 33.57 7.79
N LEU A 744 -15.42 32.94 6.66
CA LEU A 744 -16.78 32.79 6.14
C LEU A 744 -17.18 31.31 6.12
N ARG A 745 -18.48 31.02 6.18
CA ARG A 745 -19.02 29.67 6.23
C ARG A 745 -20.18 29.47 5.25
N TRP A 746 -20.13 28.37 4.51
CA TRP A 746 -21.22 27.86 3.67
C TRP A 746 -21.78 26.59 4.30
N ARG A 747 -23.10 26.41 4.17
CA ARG A 747 -23.81 25.17 4.50
C ARG A 747 -24.48 24.62 3.24
N GLY A 748 -24.44 23.31 3.07
CA GLY A 748 -25.03 22.64 1.92
C GLY A 748 -25.27 21.16 2.16
N ALA A 749 -25.60 20.46 1.09
CA ALA A 749 -25.79 19.01 1.10
C ALA A 749 -25.05 18.37 -0.08
N CYS A 750 -24.38 17.25 0.19
CA CYS A 750 -23.82 16.37 -0.82
C CYS A 750 -24.66 15.09 -0.82
N GLY A 751 -25.67 15.03 -1.71
CA GLY A 751 -26.70 13.99 -1.63
C GLY A 751 -27.43 14.04 -0.29
N GLY A 752 -27.45 12.91 0.42
CA GLY A 752 -28.01 12.80 1.78
C GLY A 752 -27.10 13.32 2.90
N SER A 753 -25.89 13.81 2.60
CA SER A 753 -24.90 14.23 3.59
C SER A 753 -24.91 15.73 3.83
N ALA A 754 -25.06 16.13 5.09
CA ALA A 754 -24.90 17.52 5.49
C ALA A 754 -23.42 17.93 5.40
N VAL A 755 -23.12 19.01 4.68
CA VAL A 755 -21.74 19.50 4.50
C VAL A 755 -21.61 20.98 4.87
N GLN A 756 -20.41 21.33 5.33
CA GLN A 756 -20.04 22.69 5.67
C GLN A 756 -18.65 22.99 5.13
N LEU A 757 -18.50 24.13 4.45
CA LEU A 757 -17.22 24.72 4.10
C LEU A 757 -16.99 25.95 4.98
N SER A 758 -15.80 26.07 5.56
CA SER A 758 -15.33 27.32 6.16
C SER A 758 -14.08 27.78 5.44
N VAL A 759 -14.16 28.95 4.81
CA VAL A 759 -13.03 29.60 4.15
C VAL A 759 -12.42 30.59 5.13
N ARG A 760 -11.13 30.43 5.44
CA ARG A 760 -10.41 31.24 6.42
C ARG A 760 -9.14 31.80 5.82
N LEU A 761 -8.91 33.10 6.04
CA LEU A 761 -7.62 33.73 5.80
C LEU A 761 -7.08 34.29 7.12
N GLN A 762 -5.78 34.10 7.29
CA GLN A 762 -5.03 34.52 8.47
C GLN A 762 -3.97 35.55 8.07
N ALA A 763 -3.63 36.42 9.02
CA ALA A 763 -2.63 37.43 8.81
C ALA A 763 -1.27 36.80 8.49
N ASP A 764 -0.60 37.36 7.48
CA ASP A 764 0.70 36.92 6.97
C ASP A 764 0.79 35.45 6.52
N ARG A 765 -0.36 34.78 6.26
CA ARG A 765 -0.37 33.43 5.68
C ARG A 765 -0.40 33.46 4.15
N PRO A 766 0.48 32.72 3.47
CA PRO A 766 0.50 32.71 2.00
C PRO A 766 -0.56 31.77 1.38
N TRP A 767 -1.46 31.19 2.18
CA TRP A 767 -2.53 30.31 1.70
C TRP A 767 -3.90 30.69 2.27
N LEU A 768 -4.93 30.43 1.47
CA LEU A 768 -6.34 30.47 1.87
C LEU A 768 -6.78 29.09 2.35
N GLU A 769 -7.29 28.98 3.58
CA GLU A 769 -7.71 27.69 4.14
C GLU A 769 -9.16 27.35 3.80
N LEU A 770 -9.38 26.14 3.29
CA LEU A 770 -10.70 25.52 3.11
C LEU A 770 -10.85 24.41 4.16
N ILE A 771 -11.73 24.61 5.14
CA ILE A 771 -12.03 23.65 6.19
C ILE A 771 -13.37 23.01 5.88
N ILE A 772 -13.36 21.72 5.59
CA ILE A 772 -14.53 20.96 5.15
C ILE A 772 -14.96 20.04 6.30
N SER A 773 -16.24 20.08 6.65
CA SER A 773 -16.86 19.14 7.58
C SER A 773 -18.07 18.49 6.91
N ALA A 774 -18.21 17.17 7.06
CA ALA A 774 -19.33 16.42 6.50
C ALA A 774 -19.82 15.36 7.48
N ASP A 775 -21.14 15.21 7.61
CA ASP A 775 -21.76 13.98 8.11
C ASP A 775 -21.98 13.07 6.90
N TRP A 776 -20.95 12.29 6.58
CA TRP A 776 -20.86 11.52 5.36
C TRP A 776 -21.69 10.24 5.45
N ARG A 777 -22.57 10.04 4.48
CA ARG A 777 -23.60 8.98 4.43
C ARG A 777 -23.83 8.47 3.01
N GLN A 778 -23.01 8.91 2.06
CA GLN A 778 -23.16 8.48 0.67
C GLN A 778 -22.53 7.10 0.51
N VAL A 779 -23.12 6.32 -0.39
CA VAL A 779 -22.67 4.99 -0.77
C VAL A 779 -22.44 5.01 -2.27
N HIS A 780 -21.30 4.49 -2.72
CA HIS A 780 -20.90 4.45 -4.12
C HIS A 780 -20.95 5.83 -4.80
N GLU A 781 -20.55 6.87 -4.06
CA GLU A 781 -20.37 8.21 -4.58
C GLU A 781 -18.99 8.74 -4.22
N LEU A 782 -18.43 9.57 -5.10
CA LEU A 782 -17.16 10.27 -4.92
C LEU A 782 -17.39 11.79 -4.90
N TRP A 783 -16.87 12.46 -3.87
CA TRP A 783 -16.88 13.92 -3.77
C TRP A 783 -15.46 14.48 -3.99
N ARG A 784 -15.32 15.41 -4.95
CA ARG A 784 -14.05 16.02 -5.36
C ARG A 784 -14.08 17.54 -5.30
N CYS A 785 -12.91 18.12 -5.08
CA CYS A 785 -12.62 19.52 -5.33
C CYS A 785 -11.75 19.63 -6.58
N GLU A 786 -12.14 20.47 -7.54
CA GLU A 786 -11.40 20.68 -8.81
C GLU A 786 -11.15 22.17 -9.07
N LEU A 787 -9.95 22.49 -9.56
CA LEU A 787 -9.50 23.84 -9.87
C LEU A 787 -8.94 23.88 -11.29
N ASN A 788 -9.57 24.66 -12.15
CA ASN A 788 -9.07 24.92 -13.49
C ASN A 788 -8.14 26.12 -13.45
N LEU A 789 -6.88 25.89 -13.82
CA LEU A 789 -5.83 26.88 -13.81
C LEU A 789 -5.99 27.83 -14.98
N ALA A 790 -5.91 29.13 -14.72
CA ALA A 790 -5.99 30.16 -15.77
C ALA A 790 -4.75 30.20 -16.67
N SER A 791 -3.68 29.52 -16.26
CA SER A 791 -2.40 29.47 -16.96
C SER A 791 -1.74 28.11 -16.72
N PRO A 792 -2.21 27.05 -17.42
CA PRO A 792 -1.66 25.71 -17.25
C PRO A 792 -0.19 25.64 -17.66
N GLY A 793 0.61 24.92 -16.88
CA GLY A 793 2.02 24.61 -17.20
C GLY A 793 2.16 23.33 -18.02
N GLY A 794 3.39 23.02 -18.44
CA GLY A 794 3.69 21.74 -19.11
C GLY A 794 3.67 20.53 -18.16
N PHE A 795 3.93 20.77 -16.87
CA PHE A 795 3.95 19.76 -15.83
C PHE A 795 3.17 20.25 -14.60
N TRP A 796 2.78 19.30 -13.76
CA TRP A 796 2.35 19.54 -12.39
C TRP A 796 3.18 18.67 -11.44
N ALA A 797 3.40 19.14 -10.23
CA ALA A 797 4.25 18.50 -9.24
C ALA A 797 3.45 18.08 -8.01
N SER A 798 3.84 17.00 -7.35
CA SER A 798 3.35 16.62 -6.02
C SER A 798 4.46 16.01 -5.19
N ASP A 799 4.34 16.06 -3.86
CA ASP A 799 5.23 15.28 -3.01
C ASP A 799 4.86 13.80 -2.99
N ALA A 800 5.88 12.97 -2.79
CA ALA A 800 5.72 11.55 -2.55
C ALA A 800 6.85 11.05 -1.64
N PRO A 801 6.79 9.79 -1.18
CA PRO A 801 7.83 9.24 -0.32
C PRO A 801 9.19 9.32 -1.01
N GLY A 802 10.16 9.98 -0.38
CA GLY A 802 11.50 10.11 -0.93
C GLY A 802 11.69 11.21 -1.99
N GLY A 803 10.70 12.07 -2.27
CA GLY A 803 10.95 13.26 -3.09
C GLY A 803 9.72 13.98 -3.64
N VAL A 804 9.92 14.63 -4.79
CA VAL A 804 8.88 15.33 -5.56
C VAL A 804 8.77 14.66 -6.92
N HIS A 805 7.53 14.46 -7.38
CA HIS A 805 7.23 13.91 -8.70
C HIS A 805 6.66 14.99 -9.59
N GLU A 806 7.20 15.13 -10.79
CA GLU A 806 6.66 16.00 -11.83
C GLU A 806 6.02 15.14 -12.93
N ARG A 807 4.73 15.36 -13.18
CA ARG A 807 3.95 14.61 -14.18
C ARG A 807 3.50 15.55 -15.29
N PRO A 808 3.43 15.09 -16.55
CA PRO A 808 2.99 15.92 -17.66
C PRO A 808 1.54 16.35 -17.43
N ASN A 809 1.26 17.63 -17.63
CA ASN A 809 -0.10 18.17 -17.55
C ASN A 809 -0.94 17.71 -18.75
N GLN A 810 -0.31 17.48 -19.90
CA GLN A 810 -0.90 16.87 -21.10
C GLN A 810 -0.20 15.53 -21.38
N PRO A 811 -0.75 14.40 -20.92
CA PRO A 811 -0.15 13.08 -21.11
C PRO A 811 -0.12 12.70 -22.59
N ARG A 812 1.02 12.22 -23.07
CA ARG A 812 1.29 11.88 -24.48
C ARG A 812 1.24 10.38 -24.75
N THR A 813 1.66 9.57 -23.79
CA THR A 813 1.64 8.11 -23.87
C THR A 813 0.44 7.53 -23.13
N ASP A 814 0.03 6.29 -23.45
CA ASP A 814 -1.06 5.61 -22.74
C ASP A 814 -0.74 5.41 -21.25
N ARG A 815 0.52 5.11 -20.92
CA ARG A 815 1.00 5.00 -19.53
C ARG A 815 0.98 6.33 -18.76
N GLU A 816 1.12 7.46 -19.45
CA GLU A 816 0.91 8.77 -18.81
C GLU A 816 -0.59 9.05 -18.65
N ARG A 817 -1.43 8.65 -19.62
CA ARG A 817 -2.90 8.80 -19.55
C ARG A 817 -3.52 7.97 -18.43
N SER A 818 -2.96 6.80 -18.11
CA SER A 818 -3.45 5.93 -17.04
C SER A 818 -3.24 6.48 -15.61
N ARG A 819 -2.48 7.58 -15.47
CA ARG A 819 -2.22 8.31 -14.20
C ARG A 819 -3.26 9.41 -13.93
N TRP A 820 -4.54 9.09 -14.13
CA TRP A 820 -5.63 10.05 -13.93
C TRP A 820 -6.01 10.26 -12.45
N GLU A 821 -5.56 9.38 -11.55
CA GLU A 821 -5.59 9.54 -10.10
C GLU A 821 -4.26 9.01 -9.53
N VAL A 822 -3.62 9.76 -8.64
CA VAL A 822 -2.37 9.35 -7.97
C VAL A 822 -2.40 9.76 -6.49
N ALA A 823 -1.44 9.25 -5.72
CA ALA A 823 -1.22 9.69 -4.34
C ALA A 823 -0.34 10.96 -4.27
N ALA A 824 -0.68 11.86 -3.36
CA ALA A 824 0.18 12.93 -2.88
C ALA A 824 0.16 12.97 -1.34
N ILE A 825 1.33 13.18 -0.72
CA ILE A 825 1.42 13.15 0.74
C ILE A 825 0.83 14.43 1.33
N SER A 826 1.26 15.60 0.84
CA SER A 826 1.02 16.91 1.42
C SER A 826 0.74 18.07 0.52
N TRP A 827 1.09 18.00 -0.76
CA TRP A 827 0.77 19.07 -1.68
C TRP A 827 0.79 18.61 -3.14
N LEU A 828 0.14 19.40 -3.98
CA LEU A 828 0.32 19.40 -5.43
C LEU A 828 0.38 20.84 -5.95
N CYS A 829 1.07 21.07 -7.05
CA CYS A 829 1.28 22.40 -7.62
C CYS A 829 1.29 22.33 -9.14
N GLY A 830 0.66 23.30 -9.80
CA GLY A 830 0.64 23.40 -11.25
C GLY A 830 0.52 24.84 -11.74
N GLY A 831 0.74 25.04 -13.03
CA GLY A 831 0.69 26.34 -13.70
C GLY A 831 2.06 26.84 -14.14
N GLN A 832 2.13 28.04 -14.70
CA GLN A 832 3.36 28.60 -15.25
C GLN A 832 3.71 29.98 -14.71
N ALA A 833 5.01 30.27 -14.64
CA ALA A 833 5.58 31.56 -14.27
C ALA A 833 4.95 32.16 -12.99
N THR A 834 4.40 33.37 -13.06
CA THR A 834 3.76 34.05 -11.93
C THR A 834 2.34 33.54 -11.61
N ARG A 835 1.81 32.62 -12.42
CA ARG A 835 0.41 32.15 -12.37
C ARG A 835 0.27 30.69 -11.94
N ALA A 836 1.24 30.18 -11.18
CA ALA A 836 1.16 28.84 -10.59
C ALA A 836 0.39 28.85 -9.26
N LEU A 837 -0.26 27.72 -8.97
CA LEU A 837 -1.10 27.50 -7.80
C LEU A 837 -0.74 26.17 -7.15
N ALA A 838 -0.50 26.22 -5.85
CA ALA A 838 -0.33 25.05 -5.01
C ALA A 838 -1.58 24.78 -4.17
N LEU A 839 -1.88 23.49 -4.01
CA LEU A 839 -2.85 22.96 -3.07
C LEU A 839 -2.10 22.26 -1.95
N LEU A 840 -2.30 22.71 -0.73
CA LEU A 840 -1.78 22.09 0.49
C LEU A 840 -2.86 21.16 1.04
N LEU A 841 -2.51 19.94 1.41
CA LEU A 841 -3.45 18.90 1.82
C LEU A 841 -3.36 18.67 3.33
N ASP A 842 -4.43 18.31 4.01
CA ASP A 842 -4.43 17.78 5.38
C ASP A 842 -5.66 16.89 5.57
N GLY A 843 -5.44 15.57 5.44
CA GLY A 843 -6.48 14.56 5.29
C GLY A 843 -6.38 13.85 3.94
N PRO A 844 -6.95 14.41 2.86
CA PRO A 844 -7.04 13.73 1.56
C PRO A 844 -5.66 13.57 0.91
N GLN A 845 -5.46 12.43 0.22
CA GLN A 845 -4.21 12.11 -0.47
C GLN A 845 -4.42 11.70 -1.93
N GLY A 846 -5.66 11.41 -2.36
CA GLY A 846 -6.01 11.18 -3.76
C GLY A 846 -6.07 12.48 -4.54
N VAL A 847 -5.24 12.59 -5.59
CA VAL A 847 -5.11 13.80 -6.38
C VAL A 847 -5.03 13.49 -7.87
N SER A 848 -5.33 14.50 -8.69
CA SER A 848 -5.24 14.41 -10.14
C SER A 848 -4.71 15.71 -10.74
N GLY A 849 -3.92 15.63 -11.81
CA GLY A 849 -3.54 16.77 -12.63
C GLY A 849 -3.67 16.42 -14.12
N HIS A 850 -4.53 17.14 -14.85
CA HIS A 850 -4.76 16.90 -16.28
C HIS A 850 -5.36 18.13 -16.96
N ASP A 851 -4.86 18.47 -18.15
CA ASP A 851 -5.38 19.54 -19.01
C ASP A 851 -5.59 20.89 -18.31
N GLY A 852 -4.65 21.23 -17.42
CA GLY A 852 -4.71 22.47 -16.65
C GLY A 852 -5.66 22.44 -15.47
N ARG A 853 -6.20 21.28 -15.12
CA ARG A 853 -7.02 21.07 -13.93
C ARG A 853 -6.22 20.36 -12.85
N LEU A 854 -6.26 20.90 -11.63
CA LEU A 854 -5.84 20.19 -10.42
C LEU A 854 -7.07 19.69 -9.67
N GLY A 855 -7.01 18.49 -9.11
CA GLY A 855 -8.13 17.89 -8.40
C GLY A 855 -7.71 17.14 -7.14
N VAL A 856 -8.60 17.11 -6.17
CA VAL A 856 -8.45 16.38 -4.91
C VAL A 856 -9.71 15.56 -4.66
N SER A 857 -9.54 14.26 -4.45
CA SER A 857 -10.59 13.35 -4.00
C SER A 857 -10.77 13.52 -2.49
N LEU A 858 -11.95 13.97 -2.07
CA LEU A 858 -12.21 14.36 -0.68
C LEU A 858 -12.72 13.19 0.15
N LEU A 859 -13.84 12.59 -0.29
CA LEU A 859 -14.55 11.51 0.38
C LEU A 859 -15.15 10.59 -0.67
N ARG A 860 -15.20 9.29 -0.37
CA ARG A 860 -15.93 8.30 -1.17
C ARG A 860 -16.86 7.47 -0.29
N GLY A 861 -17.66 6.58 -0.90
CA GLY A 861 -18.66 5.76 -0.20
C GLY A 861 -18.48 4.26 -0.45
N ALA A 862 -17.27 3.73 -0.31
CA ALA A 862 -17.05 2.28 -0.48
C ALA A 862 -17.83 1.45 0.55
N THR A 863 -18.21 0.24 0.16
CA THR A 863 -19.03 -0.69 0.97
C THR A 863 -18.42 -2.07 1.14
N TRP A 864 -17.34 -2.37 0.42
CA TRP A 864 -16.60 -3.61 0.57
C TRP A 864 -15.10 -3.31 0.68
N PRO A 865 -14.40 -3.90 1.67
CA PRO A 865 -14.86 -4.97 2.57
C PRO A 865 -15.57 -4.44 3.83
N ASP A 866 -15.54 -3.13 4.04
CA ASP A 866 -16.20 -2.44 5.14
C ASP A 866 -17.44 -1.65 4.64
N PRO A 867 -18.67 -2.07 4.99
CA PRO A 867 -19.92 -1.39 4.60
C PRO A 867 -20.04 0.06 5.09
N GLY A 868 -19.25 0.45 6.09
CA GLY A 868 -19.28 1.75 6.74
C GLY A 868 -17.97 2.54 6.63
N ALA A 869 -17.05 2.15 5.74
CA ALA A 869 -15.66 2.63 5.69
C ALA A 869 -15.51 4.15 5.95
N ASP A 870 -16.18 4.98 5.14
CA ASP A 870 -16.03 6.44 5.21
C ASP A 870 -17.19 7.15 5.90
N SER A 871 -18.17 6.39 6.41
CA SER A 871 -19.39 6.91 7.02
C SER A 871 -19.13 7.69 8.32
N GLY A 872 -19.96 8.71 8.55
CA GLY A 872 -19.94 9.52 9.77
C GLY A 872 -19.19 10.85 9.60
N TRP A 873 -18.76 11.41 10.73
CA TRP A 873 -18.21 12.76 10.78
C TRP A 873 -16.79 12.84 10.24
N GLN A 874 -16.64 13.53 9.12
CA GLN A 874 -15.36 13.79 8.46
C GLN A 874 -14.97 15.25 8.59
N ARG A 875 -13.65 15.48 8.72
CA ARG A 875 -13.05 16.81 8.69
C ARG A 875 -11.78 16.81 7.86
N LEU A 876 -11.77 17.62 6.81
CA LEU A 876 -10.65 17.75 5.88
C LEU A 876 -10.23 19.21 5.82
N ARG A 877 -8.98 19.46 5.44
CA ARG A 877 -8.49 20.82 5.26
C ARG A 877 -7.60 20.91 4.01
N LEU A 878 -7.86 21.92 3.20
CA LEU A 878 -7.05 22.27 2.03
C LEU A 878 -6.52 23.70 2.17
N GLY A 879 -5.36 23.99 1.60
CA GLY A 879 -4.80 25.33 1.47
C GLY A 879 -4.65 25.69 0.01
N LEU A 880 -5.19 26.83 -0.44
CA LEU A 880 -4.94 27.36 -1.78
C LEU A 880 -3.85 28.42 -1.69
N MET A 881 -2.71 28.18 -2.33
CA MET A 881 -1.50 29.00 -2.17
C MET A 881 -0.99 29.47 -3.54
N PRO A 882 -1.00 30.77 -3.85
CA PRO A 882 -0.26 31.29 -5.00
C PRO A 882 1.21 30.84 -4.94
N ALA A 883 1.72 30.30 -6.04
CA ALA A 883 3.05 29.71 -6.08
C ALA A 883 3.90 30.34 -7.21
N PRO A 884 4.20 31.64 -7.17
CA PRO A 884 4.95 32.31 -8.23
C PRO A 884 6.32 31.65 -8.43
N GLY A 885 6.65 31.33 -9.67
CA GLY A 885 7.87 30.61 -10.04
C GLY A 885 7.75 29.08 -9.97
N GLY A 886 6.66 28.54 -9.44
CA GLY A 886 6.42 27.10 -9.28
C GLY A 886 6.65 26.62 -7.85
N TRP A 887 6.56 25.29 -7.66
CA TRP A 887 6.57 24.69 -6.32
C TRP A 887 7.86 24.95 -5.53
N TRP A 888 8.99 25.02 -6.24
CA TRP A 888 10.30 25.20 -5.64
C TRP A 888 10.53 26.64 -5.17
N GLN A 889 10.42 27.64 -6.07
CA GLN A 889 10.65 29.05 -5.74
C GLN A 889 9.65 29.59 -4.71
N ALA A 890 8.41 29.09 -4.72
CA ALA A 890 7.39 29.45 -3.74
C ALA A 890 7.47 28.67 -2.42
N ASP A 891 8.48 27.81 -2.26
CA ASP A 891 8.74 27.03 -1.03
C ASP A 891 7.52 26.20 -0.59
N VAL A 892 6.76 25.65 -1.55
CA VAL A 892 5.55 24.86 -1.31
C VAL A 892 5.78 23.73 -0.31
N PRO A 893 6.89 22.96 -0.35
CA PRO A 893 7.12 21.91 0.63
C PRO A 893 7.18 22.41 2.08
N SER A 894 7.82 23.55 2.35
CA SER A 894 7.90 24.09 3.71
C SER A 894 6.56 24.69 4.15
N GLN A 895 5.83 25.35 3.24
CA GLN A 895 4.49 25.85 3.54
C GLN A 895 3.50 24.70 3.81
N ALA A 896 3.59 23.58 3.07
CA ALA A 896 2.80 22.37 3.32
C ALA A 896 3.08 21.76 4.70
N ARG A 897 4.35 21.76 5.14
CA ARG A 897 4.71 21.37 6.51
C ARG A 897 4.11 22.33 7.54
N ALA A 898 4.27 23.63 7.36
CA ALA A 898 3.72 24.65 8.25
C ALA A 898 2.20 24.55 8.38
N PHE A 899 1.51 24.27 7.27
CA PHE A 899 0.06 24.06 7.23
C PHE A 899 -0.39 22.90 8.15
N ARG A 900 0.41 21.83 8.24
CA ARG A 900 0.11 20.60 9.00
C ARG A 900 0.65 20.56 10.43
N GLN A 901 1.56 21.47 10.75
CA GLN A 901 2.25 21.52 12.03
C GLN A 901 1.66 22.62 12.91
N PRO A 902 0.74 22.29 13.84
CA PRO A 902 0.26 23.26 14.80
C PRO A 902 1.40 23.67 15.73
N LEU A 903 1.42 24.93 16.15
CA LEU A 903 2.29 25.35 17.24
C LEU A 903 1.96 24.54 18.50
N TRP A 904 2.99 24.04 19.16
CA TRP A 904 2.87 23.52 20.50
C TRP A 904 2.56 24.67 21.46
N ARG A 905 1.72 24.41 22.45
CA ARG A 905 1.36 25.39 23.48
C ARG A 905 1.14 24.70 24.82
N HIS A 906 1.65 25.29 25.89
CA HIS A 906 1.51 24.75 27.24
C HIS A 906 1.57 25.86 28.29
N PRO A 907 0.80 25.80 29.39
CA PRO A 907 0.96 26.72 30.50
C PRO A 907 2.41 26.74 31.03
N ALA A 908 2.97 27.93 31.19
CA ALA A 908 4.31 28.15 31.70
C ALA A 908 4.28 28.50 33.19
N ALA A 909 5.38 28.24 33.89
CA ALA A 909 5.65 28.89 35.17
C ALA A 909 5.72 30.42 34.97
N GLU A 910 5.36 31.19 36.01
CA GLU A 910 5.41 32.64 35.96
C GLU A 910 6.84 33.12 35.68
N GLY A 911 6.96 34.14 34.83
CA GLY A 911 8.23 34.76 34.49
C GLY A 911 8.10 35.71 33.31
N GLU A 912 9.17 36.46 33.08
CA GLU A 912 9.22 37.44 31.99
C GLU A 912 9.12 36.77 30.61
N PRO A 913 8.47 37.41 29.62
CA PRO A 913 8.48 36.93 28.26
C PRO A 913 9.91 36.69 27.76
N CYS A 914 10.14 35.58 27.08
CA CYS A 914 11.46 35.24 26.56
C CYS A 914 11.37 34.39 25.29
N CYS A 915 12.45 34.38 24.52
CA CYS A 915 12.61 33.55 23.33
C CYS A 915 13.79 32.60 23.54
N GLN A 916 13.62 31.34 23.16
CA GLN A 916 14.64 30.30 23.23
C GLN A 916 14.72 29.60 21.88
N GLU A 917 15.84 29.78 21.19
CA GLU A 917 16.20 28.95 20.05
C GLU A 917 16.83 27.65 20.55
N LEU A 918 16.20 26.52 20.26
CA LEU A 918 16.69 25.21 20.67
C LEU A 918 17.59 24.56 19.62
N LEU A 919 17.28 24.78 18.35
CA LEU A 919 18.05 24.23 17.22
C LEU A 919 17.95 25.16 16.02
N PRO A 920 19.03 25.86 15.62
CA PRO A 920 19.03 26.62 14.37
C PRO A 920 18.98 25.68 13.15
N TRP A 921 18.34 26.14 12.07
CA TRP A 921 18.20 25.38 10.81
C TRP A 921 18.44 26.26 9.58
N HIS A 922 19.66 26.23 9.05
CA HIS A 922 20.09 27.22 8.06
C HIS A 922 19.73 26.86 6.60
N ASP A 923 19.50 25.58 6.26
CA ASP A 923 19.18 25.16 4.89
C ASP A 923 17.73 24.68 4.76
N GLN A 924 16.87 25.54 4.22
CA GLN A 924 15.45 25.25 4.00
C GLN A 924 15.19 24.25 2.87
N ARG A 925 16.22 23.94 2.05
CA ARG A 925 16.17 22.87 1.04
C ARG A 925 16.16 21.49 1.67
N GLN A 926 16.39 21.39 2.97
CA GLN A 926 16.52 20.13 3.67
C GLN A 926 15.33 19.88 4.58
N GLN A 927 14.86 18.64 4.56
CA GLN A 927 13.88 18.12 5.48
C GLN A 927 14.55 17.17 6.46
N TRP A 928 14.25 17.34 7.74
CA TRP A 928 14.65 16.40 8.78
C TRP A 928 13.78 15.13 8.73
N LEU A 929 14.42 13.95 8.77
CA LEU A 929 13.76 12.64 8.71
C LEU A 929 13.81 11.86 10.03
N GLY A 930 14.60 12.27 11.02
CA GLY A 930 14.69 11.59 12.32
C GLY A 930 16.09 11.43 12.86
N PHE A 931 16.17 10.93 14.09
CA PHE A 931 17.41 10.44 14.72
C PHE A 931 17.40 8.92 14.88
N ARG A 932 18.59 8.33 14.95
CA ARG A 932 18.80 6.97 15.45
C ARG A 932 20.06 6.88 16.30
N ALA A 933 20.10 5.93 17.22
CA ALA A 933 21.31 5.63 17.97
C ALA A 933 22.40 5.14 17.00
N ASP A 934 23.64 5.56 17.22
CA ASP A 934 24.78 5.02 16.48
C ASP A 934 25.16 3.63 17.01
N GLN A 935 25.62 2.74 16.13
CA GLN A 935 25.88 1.33 16.48
C GLN A 935 27.18 1.14 17.29
N ASP A 936 28.09 2.11 17.24
CA ASP A 936 29.47 1.98 17.75
C ASP A 936 29.67 2.38 19.22
N GLY A 937 28.60 2.62 20.00
CA GLY A 937 28.70 2.79 21.45
C GLY A 937 29.44 4.05 21.93
N ASP A 938 28.72 5.17 21.96
CA ASP A 938 28.73 6.22 22.99
C ASP A 938 27.56 7.17 22.65
N ASP A 939 27.33 8.27 23.37
CA ASP A 939 26.14 9.17 23.28
C ASP A 939 25.85 9.87 21.92
N ALA A 940 26.39 9.35 20.82
CA ALA A 940 26.16 9.84 19.47
C ALA A 940 24.79 9.42 18.90
N LEU A 941 24.15 10.36 18.21
CA LEU A 941 22.94 10.15 17.41
C LEU A 941 23.25 10.40 15.93
N ARG A 942 22.79 9.51 15.06
CA ARG A 942 22.82 9.73 13.62
C ARG A 942 21.57 10.49 13.19
N CYS A 943 21.76 11.63 12.54
CA CYS A 943 20.72 12.47 11.97
C CYS A 943 20.49 12.11 10.50
N SER A 944 19.24 11.89 10.10
CA SER A 944 18.87 11.66 8.70
C SER A 944 18.18 12.89 8.13
N LEU A 945 18.66 13.38 6.98
CA LEU A 945 18.06 14.51 6.25
C LEU A 945 17.78 14.13 4.80
N GLN A 946 16.85 14.85 4.19
CA GLN A 946 16.50 14.73 2.78
C GLN A 946 16.62 16.09 2.09
N ASN A 947 17.29 16.13 0.94
CA ASN A 947 17.19 17.28 0.05
C ASN A 947 15.88 17.22 -0.72
N ILE A 948 15.05 18.24 -0.59
CA ILE A 948 13.74 18.37 -1.25
C ILE A 948 13.77 19.38 -2.41
N SER A 949 14.95 19.93 -2.71
CA SER A 949 15.14 20.88 -3.82
C SER A 949 15.70 20.19 -5.06
N PRO A 950 15.48 20.74 -6.26
CA PRO A 950 16.09 20.23 -7.50
C PRO A 950 17.59 20.55 -7.59
N GLY A 951 18.14 21.37 -6.68
CA GLY A 951 19.54 21.76 -6.65
C GLY A 951 20.35 21.04 -5.57
N ARG A 952 21.67 21.22 -5.56
CA ARG A 952 22.53 20.73 -4.47
C ARG A 952 22.35 21.59 -3.21
N SER A 953 22.35 20.93 -2.06
CA SER A 953 22.22 21.57 -0.74
C SER A 953 23.53 21.51 0.03
N GLN A 954 23.72 22.44 0.97
CA GLN A 954 24.89 22.46 1.86
C GLN A 954 24.49 21.87 3.20
N TRP A 955 25.13 20.78 3.60
CA TRP A 955 24.85 20.12 4.88
C TRP A 955 25.08 21.07 6.06
N PRO A 956 24.26 20.99 7.13
CA PRO A 956 24.31 21.93 8.23
C PRO A 956 25.70 21.92 8.89
N GLN A 957 26.23 23.12 9.17
CA GLN A 957 27.39 23.26 10.04
C GLN A 957 26.98 22.99 11.49
N ALA A 958 27.90 22.45 12.30
CA ALA A 958 27.62 22.23 13.71
C ALA A 958 27.45 23.56 14.44
N THR A 959 26.21 23.90 14.83
CA THR A 959 25.88 25.11 15.59
C THR A 959 25.00 24.73 16.78
N GLY A 960 25.62 24.58 17.96
CA GLY A 960 24.91 24.19 19.19
C GLY A 960 25.80 23.42 20.18
N PRO A 961 25.21 22.77 21.22
CA PRO A 961 25.96 21.96 22.20
C PRO A 961 26.44 20.60 21.65
N TRP A 962 26.24 20.34 20.36
CA TRP A 962 26.57 19.10 19.67
C TRP A 962 27.72 19.31 18.69
N SER A 963 28.53 18.26 18.50
CA SER A 963 29.61 18.25 17.51
C SER A 963 29.32 17.18 16.45
N LEU A 964 29.62 17.49 15.18
CA LEU A 964 29.55 16.52 14.09
C LEU A 964 30.85 15.71 14.08
N SER A 965 30.78 14.43 14.49
CA SER A 965 31.95 13.54 14.56
C SER A 965 32.29 12.89 13.22
N SER A 966 31.28 12.62 12.38
CA SER A 966 31.46 12.02 11.06
C SER A 966 30.32 12.41 10.11
N VAL A 967 30.63 12.49 8.82
CA VAL A 967 29.66 12.64 7.74
C VAL A 967 29.99 11.60 6.69
N ASP A 968 29.06 10.70 6.41
CA ASP A 968 29.22 9.70 5.37
C ASP A 968 28.96 10.33 4.00
N TRP A 969 30.03 10.78 3.33
CA TRP A 969 29.99 11.44 2.03
C TRP A 969 29.89 10.47 0.85
N THR A 970 29.74 9.15 1.06
CA THR A 970 29.91 8.14 0.00
C THR A 970 28.95 8.26 -1.20
N ALA A 971 27.90 9.09 -1.14
CA ALA A 971 26.95 9.31 -2.24
C ALA A 971 27.28 10.45 -3.23
N LEU A 972 28.38 11.22 -3.04
CA LEU A 972 28.74 12.33 -3.95
C LEU A 972 30.19 12.25 -4.43
N ARG A 973 30.60 11.12 -5.02
CA ARG A 973 31.80 11.15 -5.88
C ARG A 973 31.42 11.72 -7.25
N PRO A 974 32.08 12.77 -7.75
CA PRO A 974 32.06 13.07 -9.16
C PRO A 974 32.74 11.88 -9.87
N GLN A 975 32.05 11.22 -10.81
CA GLN A 975 32.79 10.58 -11.88
C GLN A 975 33.44 11.73 -12.66
N SER A 976 34.72 11.96 -12.38
CA SER A 976 35.59 12.72 -13.25
C SER A 976 35.67 12.01 -14.61
N SER A 977 35.61 12.83 -15.66
CA SER A 977 35.67 12.57 -17.12
C SER A 977 34.42 12.03 -17.78
#